data_AF-A0A2T1K3Y7-F1
#
_entry.id   AF-A0A2T1K3Y7-F1
#
_cell.length_a   1.000
_cell.length_b   1.000
_cell.length_c   1.000
_cell.angle_alpha   90.00
_cell.angle_beta   90.00
_cell.angle_gamma   90.00
#
_symmetry.space_group_name_H-M   'P 1'
#
loop_
_entity.id
_entity.type
_entity.pdbx_description
1 polymer ?
#
loop_
_entity_poly.entity_id
_entity_poly.type
_entity_poly.pdbx_seq_one_letter_code
_entity_poly.pdbx_strand_id
1 'polypeptide(L)'
;MLALAIVLVAQSYRGMEEAKVTAAASTARQLAVSVDDRIRAITQPPSTALAVLRHDPLVQQSSLAGRLERLPVIADVLLSSDIVSAVYAGYDTGDFFLFRKLRSTDSKRFTDIPAQSRYLLQSLEVVNGKRHGVWRFYDADLKLLEHRPLASYDYDPRQRPWYRIARHNDRLQLSSPYVFFTTQETGLTLSRHAQAAPGTVLGVDVTVTDLGTKLGELRQTPGSRIAIVSARGELLADTDQNARPDPVIEKTFNDGPAAGSHRFHHDGRDWYGINEPLQTLEDEQLSIVIAIPSDELLADVWAALAHQTAIAVGLALILLLMGWFLGRQVGKPLEQLTDRVGHLSRFRFDVPIRTDSRIREASELSIALDDMARTIRSFQNIATVLNRGQDLNQLLRDILDQIITILSQQRGAIYLYDSHEQVLELAVNQDLNVPNQLPDIDQQVDDKDLLRQLRRTIGGHPVFAVLRNRNKKLIGALMIEMEHGSHTRLSEDLIVFVEEVAGSAAVAIETRELIESQQALLDGIIQLVANAIDAKSPYTGGHCERVPKLAQMLAAAAEEATEGVFSEFRMTDDERYEFRLAAWLHDCGKITSPEYVVDKAVKLETLYNRIHEIRTRFEVLHRDAEITCLNARLAGADGQQAEQKKCAEQARLQEEFTFLATANLGSEAMSEDDAERIRAIGAQTWQRHFSDRIGLSDDEQQALAGLQEPSLPAAEPLLADKPTHLRSWGDRIPPVRADDPRNIWGFDMALPEYAYNRGELHNLTIPHGTLTDEERFRINEHIVQTICMLDALPLPDRLARVPRLAGTHHERMDGKGYPHGLHGEDMSIPERIMAVADIYEALTAVDRPYKQGKPLSEALAIMDRMARTGHIDQAVFQLFVSSGIYRRYAEEHLSPSQIDAVNESLFMKP
;
A
#
# COMPACT_ATOMS: atom_id res chain seq x y z
N MET A 1 -15.43 34.39 7.62
CA MET A 1 -14.97 35.46 8.55
C MET A 1 -15.12 36.84 7.95
N LEU A 2 -14.41 37.17 6.86
CA LEU A 2 -14.48 38.52 6.25
C LEU A 2 -15.90 38.91 5.79
N ALA A 3 -16.62 37.97 5.16
CA ALA A 3 -18.02 38.18 4.79
C ALA A 3 -18.95 38.42 6.00
N LEU A 4 -18.73 37.71 7.13
CA LEU A 4 -19.50 37.89 8.36
C LEU A 4 -19.24 39.26 9.00
N ALA A 5 -17.98 39.72 9.00
CA ALA A 5 -17.61 41.03 9.52
C ALA A 5 -18.25 42.17 8.70
N ILE A 6 -18.26 42.07 7.37
CA ILE A 6 -18.91 43.04 6.48
C ILE A 6 -20.43 43.11 6.76
N VAL A 7 -21.07 41.95 6.92
CA VAL A 7 -22.51 41.88 7.23
C VAL A 7 -22.82 42.51 8.59
N LEU A 8 -22.02 42.23 9.62
CA LEU A 8 -22.22 42.78 10.96
C LEU A 8 -22.00 44.30 11.01
N VAL A 9 -21.00 44.83 10.31
CA VAL A 9 -20.75 46.28 10.23
C VAL A 9 -21.89 46.98 9.48
N ALA A 10 -22.37 46.41 8.37
CA ALA A 10 -23.50 46.95 7.63
C ALA A 10 -24.81 46.92 8.44
N GLN A 11 -25.03 45.86 9.22
CA GLN A 11 -26.18 45.74 10.12
C GLN A 11 -26.09 46.74 11.28
N SER A 12 -24.90 46.93 11.86
CA SER A 12 -24.64 47.91 12.94
C SER A 12 -24.93 49.33 12.48
N TYR A 13 -24.46 49.72 11.28
CA TYR A 13 -24.73 51.06 10.72
C TYR A 13 -26.23 51.35 10.59
N ARG A 14 -26.98 50.44 9.95
CA ARG A 14 -28.44 50.63 9.76
C ARG A 14 -29.17 50.75 11.10
N GLY A 15 -28.81 49.92 12.08
CA GLY A 15 -29.41 49.99 13.41
C GLY A 15 -29.08 51.29 14.16
N MET A 16 -27.85 51.79 14.05
CA MET A 16 -27.44 53.04 14.70
C MET A 16 -28.05 54.28 14.05
N GLU A 17 -28.17 54.31 12.71
CA GLU A 17 -28.84 55.39 11.97
C GLU A 17 -30.32 55.47 12.35
N GLU A 18 -31.04 54.34 12.31
CA GLU A 18 -32.46 54.27 12.64
C GLU A 18 -32.72 54.67 14.11
N ALA A 19 -31.86 54.23 15.03
CA ALA A 19 -31.96 54.60 16.44
C ALA A 19 -31.77 56.10 16.68
N LYS A 20 -30.79 56.74 16.01
CA LYS A 20 -30.54 58.18 16.15
C LYS A 20 -31.66 59.04 15.56
N VAL A 21 -32.20 58.66 14.39
CA VAL A 21 -33.35 59.36 13.78
C VAL A 21 -34.60 59.22 14.63
N THR A 22 -34.86 58.02 15.18
CA THR A 22 -36.00 57.79 16.09
C THR A 22 -35.86 58.60 17.38
N ALA A 23 -34.65 58.67 17.93
CA ALA A 23 -34.37 59.51 19.11
C ALA A 23 -34.65 60.98 18.82
N ALA A 24 -34.18 61.54 17.70
CA ALA A 24 -34.44 62.91 17.31
C ALA A 24 -35.95 63.20 17.14
N ALA A 25 -36.69 62.30 16.48
CA ALA A 25 -38.14 62.40 16.34
C ALA A 25 -38.86 62.36 17.71
N SER A 26 -38.42 61.49 18.62
CA SER A 26 -38.98 61.44 19.98
C SER A 26 -38.75 62.73 20.76
N THR A 27 -37.57 63.35 20.61
CA THR A 27 -37.29 64.63 21.27
C THR A 27 -38.08 65.77 20.65
N ALA A 28 -38.26 65.80 19.34
CA ALA A 28 -39.13 66.77 18.67
C ALA A 28 -40.57 66.70 19.20
N ARG A 29 -41.09 65.49 19.45
CA ARG A 29 -42.42 65.31 20.05
C ARG A 29 -42.49 65.80 21.49
N GLN A 30 -41.47 65.54 22.31
CA GLN A 30 -41.38 66.12 23.66
C GLN A 30 -41.32 67.66 23.61
N LEU A 31 -40.64 68.21 22.60
CA LEU A 31 -40.57 69.64 22.37
C LEU A 31 -41.94 70.24 22.05
N ALA A 32 -42.70 69.59 21.17
CA ALA A 32 -44.07 69.99 20.83
C ALA A 32 -44.97 70.09 22.08
N VAL A 33 -44.93 69.08 22.95
CA VAL A 33 -45.67 69.08 24.23
C VAL A 33 -45.23 70.22 25.14
N SER A 34 -43.93 70.48 25.25
CA SER A 34 -43.42 71.57 26.08
C SER A 34 -43.82 72.96 25.56
N VAL A 35 -43.87 73.14 24.24
CA VAL A 35 -44.35 74.37 23.60
C VAL A 35 -45.84 74.55 23.82
N ASP A 36 -46.64 73.48 23.72
CA ASP A 36 -48.08 73.50 24.01
C ASP A 36 -48.39 73.96 25.44
N ASP A 37 -47.72 73.39 26.43
CA ASP A 37 -47.87 73.77 27.84
C ASP A 37 -47.56 75.27 28.05
N ARG A 38 -46.54 75.78 27.33
CA ARG A 38 -46.13 77.17 27.41
C ARG A 38 -47.14 78.12 26.77
N ILE A 39 -47.68 77.80 25.59
CA ILE A 39 -48.72 78.60 24.94
C ILE A 39 -49.97 78.66 25.83
N ARG A 40 -50.39 77.52 26.39
CA ARG A 40 -51.54 77.44 27.32
C ARG A 40 -51.35 78.31 28.56
N ALA A 41 -50.16 78.32 29.16
CA ALA A 41 -49.85 79.15 30.32
C ALA A 41 -49.98 80.66 30.03
N ILE A 42 -49.74 81.09 28.79
CA ILE A 42 -49.81 82.49 28.36
C ILE A 42 -51.27 82.93 28.09
N THR A 43 -52.10 82.05 27.52
CA THR A 43 -53.47 82.39 27.10
C THR A 43 -54.54 82.15 28.19
N GLN A 44 -54.28 81.28 29.17
CA GLN A 44 -55.30 80.91 30.16
C GLN A 44 -55.70 82.05 31.12
N PRO A 45 -54.78 82.84 31.72
CA PRO A 45 -55.16 83.94 32.61
C PRO A 45 -56.07 85.00 31.97
N PRO A 46 -55.75 85.57 30.77
CA PRO A 46 -56.63 86.56 30.12
C PRO A 46 -57.98 85.97 29.73
N SER A 47 -58.04 84.69 29.35
CA SER A 47 -59.32 84.04 29.02
C SER A 47 -60.27 83.97 30.23
N THR A 48 -59.72 83.68 31.41
CA THR A 48 -60.48 83.59 32.66
C THR A 48 -60.97 84.97 33.08
N ALA A 49 -60.11 85.99 32.97
CA ALA A 49 -60.50 87.36 33.28
C ALA A 49 -61.62 87.88 32.36
N LEU A 50 -61.55 87.60 31.05
CA LEU A 50 -62.63 87.93 30.11
C LEU A 50 -63.94 87.22 30.44
N ALA A 51 -63.88 85.96 30.90
CA ALA A 51 -65.07 85.22 31.30
C ALA A 51 -65.79 85.88 32.49
N VAL A 52 -65.04 86.45 33.44
CA VAL A 52 -65.59 87.19 34.58
C VAL A 52 -66.11 88.57 34.16
N LEU A 53 -65.30 89.35 33.43
CA LEU A 53 -65.65 90.71 32.98
C LEU A 53 -66.91 90.74 32.10
N ARG A 54 -67.21 89.64 31.39
CA ARG A 54 -68.43 89.50 30.58
C ARG A 54 -69.73 89.76 31.35
N HIS A 55 -69.69 89.56 32.68
CA HIS A 55 -70.81 89.75 33.59
C HIS A 55 -70.67 91.05 34.42
N ASP A 56 -69.60 91.81 34.26
CA ASP A 56 -69.36 93.04 35.04
C ASP A 56 -70.30 94.18 34.58
N PRO A 57 -70.82 95.01 35.50
CA PRO A 57 -71.64 96.17 35.16
C PRO A 57 -71.01 97.13 34.13
N LEU A 58 -69.68 97.15 33.98
CA LEU A 58 -68.95 97.91 32.95
C LEU A 58 -69.59 97.79 31.55
N VAL A 59 -70.13 96.62 31.20
CA VAL A 59 -70.69 96.36 29.87
C VAL A 59 -72.04 97.01 29.62
N GLN A 60 -72.76 97.40 30.68
CA GLN A 60 -74.09 98.02 30.63
C GLN A 60 -74.06 99.55 30.87
N GLN A 61 -72.94 100.10 31.33
CA GLN A 61 -72.84 101.52 31.65
C GLN A 61 -72.88 102.39 30.37
N SER A 62 -73.87 103.28 30.32
CA SER A 62 -74.11 104.20 29.20
C SER A 62 -73.38 105.53 29.31
N SER A 63 -72.74 105.82 30.46
CA SER A 63 -71.97 107.05 30.69
C SER A 63 -70.54 106.73 31.10
N LEU A 64 -69.59 107.60 30.73
CA LEU A 64 -68.21 107.48 31.18
C LEU A 64 -68.07 107.53 32.71
N ALA A 65 -68.90 108.30 33.41
CA ALA A 65 -68.86 108.36 34.88
C ALA A 65 -69.12 106.97 35.51
N GLY A 66 -70.15 106.25 35.06
CA GLY A 66 -70.43 104.89 35.53
C GLY A 66 -69.36 103.87 35.13
N ARG A 67 -68.69 104.05 33.99
CA ARG A 67 -67.55 103.21 33.57
C ARG A 67 -66.31 103.46 34.45
N LEU A 68 -66.07 104.69 34.86
CA LEU A 68 -64.95 105.07 35.74
C LEU A 68 -65.06 104.44 37.15
N GLU A 69 -66.27 104.22 37.67
CA GLU A 69 -66.47 103.51 38.95
C GLU A 69 -65.99 102.05 38.92
N ARG A 70 -65.87 101.45 37.72
CA ARG A 70 -65.40 100.07 37.54
C ARG A 70 -63.90 99.97 37.27
N LEU A 71 -63.16 101.08 37.29
CA LEU A 71 -61.72 101.12 37.00
C LEU A 71 -60.88 100.17 37.90
N PRO A 72 -61.14 100.02 39.22
CA PRO A 72 -60.39 99.09 40.07
C PRO A 72 -60.50 97.63 39.61
N VAL A 73 -61.67 97.20 39.13
CA VAL A 73 -61.88 95.82 38.64
C VAL A 73 -61.03 95.54 37.41
N ILE A 74 -60.93 96.52 36.50
CA ILE A 74 -60.11 96.39 35.30
C ILE A 74 -58.62 96.44 35.66
N ALA A 75 -58.24 97.24 36.65
CA ALA A 75 -56.88 97.28 37.19
C ALA A 75 -56.46 95.93 37.78
N ASP A 76 -57.33 95.27 38.56
CA ASP A 76 -57.07 93.94 39.13
C ASP A 76 -56.90 92.89 38.03
N VAL A 77 -57.70 92.97 36.96
CA VAL A 77 -57.53 92.11 35.78
C VAL A 77 -56.18 92.36 35.10
N LEU A 78 -55.79 93.63 34.94
CA LEU A 78 -54.46 93.94 34.41
C LEU A 78 -53.39 93.34 35.31
N LEU A 79 -53.50 93.46 36.64
CA LEU A 79 -52.54 92.95 37.62
C LEU A 79 -52.51 91.41 37.72
N SER A 80 -53.55 90.71 37.28
CA SER A 80 -53.64 89.24 37.34
C SER A 80 -52.53 88.51 36.57
N SER A 81 -51.90 89.16 35.60
CA SER A 81 -50.77 88.62 34.84
C SER A 81 -49.89 89.72 34.26
N ASP A 82 -48.58 89.48 34.19
CA ASP A 82 -47.64 90.38 33.52
C ASP A 82 -47.77 90.34 32.00
N ILE A 83 -48.37 89.28 31.45
CA ILE A 83 -48.57 89.06 30.01
C ILE A 83 -49.70 89.94 29.46
N VAL A 84 -50.66 90.31 30.32
CA VAL A 84 -51.80 91.15 29.96
C VAL A 84 -51.35 92.61 29.86
N SER A 85 -51.47 93.19 28.65
CA SER A 85 -50.99 94.54 28.37
C SER A 85 -52.09 95.61 28.47
N ALA A 86 -53.30 95.29 28.01
CA ALA A 86 -54.46 96.17 28.03
C ALA A 86 -55.76 95.37 28.14
N VAL A 87 -56.78 95.97 28.76
CA VAL A 87 -58.14 95.45 28.87
C VAL A 87 -59.09 96.54 28.43
N TYR A 88 -60.06 96.20 27.58
CA TYR A 88 -60.93 97.21 27.00
C TYR A 88 -62.32 96.70 26.63
N ALA A 89 -63.25 97.65 26.55
CA ALA A 89 -64.61 97.46 26.08
C ALA A 89 -64.87 98.38 24.88
N GLY A 90 -65.36 97.81 23.79
CA GLY A 90 -65.93 98.56 22.67
C GLY A 90 -67.44 98.40 22.68
N TYR A 91 -68.17 99.50 22.46
CA TYR A 91 -69.63 99.53 22.45
C TYR A 91 -70.14 99.72 21.00
N ASP A 92 -71.35 99.25 20.73
CA ASP A 92 -72.01 99.38 19.41
C ASP A 92 -72.29 100.84 19.01
N THR A 93 -72.46 101.72 20.00
CA THR A 93 -72.53 103.18 19.85
C THR A 93 -71.27 103.77 19.21
N GLY A 94 -70.15 103.06 19.25
CA GLY A 94 -68.83 103.54 18.85
C GLY A 94 -68.00 104.07 20.02
N ASP A 95 -68.55 104.07 21.24
CA ASP A 95 -67.76 104.38 22.43
C ASP A 95 -66.66 103.33 22.65
N PHE A 96 -65.58 103.77 23.29
CA PHE A 96 -64.45 102.92 23.62
C PHE A 96 -63.92 103.22 25.01
N PHE A 97 -63.57 102.17 25.75
CA PHE A 97 -63.01 102.27 27.09
C PHE A 97 -61.87 101.29 27.23
N LEU A 98 -60.62 101.77 27.20
CA LEU A 98 -59.42 100.94 27.29
C LEU A 98 -58.57 101.37 28.47
N PHE A 99 -58.26 100.43 29.35
CA PHE A 99 -57.32 100.62 30.44
C PHE A 99 -56.09 99.74 30.23
N ARG A 100 -54.90 100.31 30.40
CA ARG A 100 -53.65 99.60 30.14
C ARG A 100 -52.57 99.90 31.16
N LYS A 101 -51.65 98.95 31.29
CA LYS A 101 -50.38 99.13 32.00
C LYS A 101 -49.41 99.92 31.11
N LEU A 102 -48.66 100.84 31.70
CA LEU A 102 -47.52 101.52 31.06
C LEU A 102 -46.21 100.85 31.50
N ARG A 103 -45.44 100.34 30.54
CA ARG A 103 -44.12 99.71 30.74
C ARG A 103 -42.99 100.71 30.48
N SER A 104 -41.78 100.44 30.97
CA SER A 104 -40.62 101.34 30.81
C SER A 104 -40.26 101.62 29.35
N THR A 105 -40.53 100.66 28.46
CA THR A 105 -40.35 100.75 27.00
C THR A 105 -41.37 101.67 26.31
N ASP A 106 -42.52 101.93 26.95
CA ASP A 106 -43.61 102.73 26.38
C ASP A 106 -43.30 104.24 26.40
N SER A 107 -42.33 104.65 27.21
CA SER A 107 -41.81 106.02 27.29
C SER A 107 -41.29 106.57 25.95
N LYS A 108 -40.91 105.69 25.02
CA LYS A 108 -40.48 106.08 23.66
C LYS A 108 -41.64 106.38 22.70
N ARG A 109 -42.85 105.90 23.00
CA ARG A 109 -44.01 105.98 22.07
C ARG A 109 -45.06 106.99 22.52
N PHE A 110 -45.16 107.27 23.82
CA PHE A 110 -46.01 108.32 24.37
C PHE A 110 -45.16 109.51 24.80
N THR A 111 -45.26 110.64 24.09
CA THR A 111 -44.56 111.88 24.46
C THR A 111 -45.26 112.53 25.67
N ASP A 112 -44.46 113.03 26.63
CA ASP A 112 -44.92 113.78 27.81
C ASP A 112 -45.87 113.02 28.75
N ILE A 113 -45.50 111.81 29.19
CA ILE A 113 -46.24 111.09 30.26
C ILE A 113 -45.89 111.72 31.63
N PRO A 114 -46.87 112.03 32.51
CA PRO A 114 -46.58 112.47 33.87
C PRO A 114 -45.69 111.49 34.63
N ALA A 115 -44.69 112.01 35.34
CA ALA A 115 -43.87 111.22 36.25
C ALA A 115 -44.79 110.48 37.25
N GLN A 116 -44.51 109.20 37.51
CA GLN A 116 -45.30 108.27 38.36
C GLN A 116 -46.52 107.60 37.69
N SER A 117 -46.84 107.90 36.42
CA SER A 117 -47.91 107.20 35.71
C SER A 117 -47.61 105.70 35.58
N ARG A 118 -48.55 104.86 36.04
CA ARG A 118 -48.50 103.39 35.90
C ARG A 118 -49.57 102.85 34.97
N TYR A 119 -50.68 103.58 34.84
CA TYR A 119 -51.77 103.20 33.96
C TYR A 119 -52.23 104.35 33.08
N LEU A 120 -52.74 103.97 31.91
CA LEU A 120 -53.38 104.89 30.97
C LEU A 120 -54.79 104.38 30.68
N LEU A 121 -55.78 105.24 30.92
CA LEU A 121 -57.15 105.06 30.46
C LEU A 121 -57.36 105.88 29.19
N GLN A 122 -57.73 105.20 28.11
CA GLN A 122 -58.15 105.80 26.86
C GLN A 122 -59.68 105.64 26.75
N SER A 123 -60.41 106.73 26.86
CA SER A 123 -61.87 106.74 26.71
C SER A 123 -62.28 107.54 25.47
N LEU A 124 -63.27 107.05 24.74
CA LEU A 124 -63.91 107.71 23.61
C LEU A 124 -65.42 107.70 23.82
N GLU A 125 -66.05 108.87 23.83
CA GLU A 125 -67.52 109.01 23.82
C GLU A 125 -67.98 109.65 22.51
N VAL A 126 -69.07 109.13 21.94
CA VAL A 126 -69.70 109.71 20.74
C VAL A 126 -70.91 110.54 21.15
N VAL A 127 -70.79 111.87 21.15
CA VAL A 127 -71.87 112.81 21.52
C VAL A 127 -72.25 113.64 20.31
N ASN A 128 -73.53 113.64 19.93
CA ASN A 128 -74.06 114.36 18.74
C ASN A 128 -73.27 114.08 17.44
N GLY A 129 -72.80 112.83 17.26
CA GLY A 129 -72.02 112.41 16.09
C GLY A 129 -70.55 112.87 16.08
N LYS A 130 -70.10 113.63 17.08
CA LYS A 130 -68.68 113.99 17.26
C LYS A 130 -68.03 113.06 18.29
N ARG A 131 -66.81 112.62 17.97
CA ARG A 131 -66.01 111.74 18.84
C ARG A 131 -65.18 112.57 19.79
N HIS A 132 -65.32 112.32 21.09
CA HIS A 132 -64.59 112.98 22.16
C HIS A 132 -63.63 111.99 22.82
N GLY A 133 -62.37 112.03 22.41
CA GLY A 133 -61.30 111.19 22.96
C GLY A 133 -60.64 111.86 24.16
N VAL A 134 -60.42 111.10 25.22
CA VAL A 134 -59.76 111.57 26.44
C VAL A 134 -58.81 110.51 26.95
N TRP A 135 -57.59 110.95 27.28
CA TRP A 135 -56.62 110.14 28.00
C TRP A 135 -56.57 110.57 29.46
N ARG A 136 -56.56 109.60 30.37
CA ARG A 136 -56.39 109.81 31.81
C ARG A 136 -55.23 108.98 32.30
N PHE A 137 -54.27 109.62 32.94
CA PHE A 137 -53.09 108.98 33.50
C PHE A 137 -53.28 108.76 35.00
N TYR A 138 -52.99 107.54 35.45
CA TYR A 138 -53.14 107.14 36.85
C TYR A 138 -51.82 106.62 37.40
N ASP A 139 -51.56 106.86 38.69
CA ASP A 139 -50.46 106.22 39.42
C ASP A 139 -50.79 104.76 39.81
N ALA A 140 -49.91 104.13 40.60
CA ALA A 140 -50.07 102.76 41.05
C ALA A 140 -51.32 102.54 41.91
N ASP A 141 -51.75 103.57 42.66
CA ASP A 141 -52.88 103.54 43.59
C ASP A 141 -54.20 103.98 42.92
N LEU A 142 -54.22 104.04 41.57
CA LEU A 142 -55.34 104.50 40.75
C LEU A 142 -55.77 105.95 41.04
N LYS A 143 -54.86 106.79 41.54
CA LYS A 143 -55.10 108.23 41.67
C LYS A 143 -54.89 108.90 40.32
N LEU A 144 -55.85 109.73 39.92
CA LEU A 144 -55.77 110.49 38.67
C LEU A 144 -54.65 111.54 38.79
N LEU A 145 -53.67 111.46 37.90
CA LEU A 145 -52.55 112.40 37.79
C LEU A 145 -52.85 113.51 36.78
N GLU A 146 -53.34 113.13 35.60
CA GLU A 146 -53.61 114.06 34.50
C GLU A 146 -54.84 113.62 33.71
N HIS A 147 -55.63 114.60 33.27
CA HIS A 147 -56.71 114.46 32.31
C HIS A 147 -56.37 115.24 31.03
N ARG A 148 -56.26 114.52 29.90
CA ARG A 148 -55.82 115.06 28.61
C ARG A 148 -56.88 114.83 27.52
N PRO A 149 -57.67 115.85 27.15
CA PRO A 149 -58.57 115.75 26.01
C PRO A 149 -57.79 115.74 24.69
N LEU A 150 -58.21 114.92 23.74
CA LEU A 150 -57.59 114.81 22.42
C LEU A 150 -58.39 115.60 21.39
N ALA A 151 -57.72 116.50 20.67
CA ALA A 151 -58.34 117.35 19.65
C ALA A 151 -58.92 116.55 18.46
N SER A 152 -58.33 115.39 18.16
CA SER A 152 -58.81 114.43 17.15
C SER A 152 -58.37 113.01 17.52
N TYR A 153 -59.31 112.09 17.74
CA TYR A 153 -59.04 110.68 18.01
C TYR A 153 -59.82 109.80 17.02
N ASP A 154 -59.16 109.41 15.93
CA ASP A 154 -59.76 108.61 14.85
C ASP A 154 -59.62 107.11 15.12
N TYR A 155 -60.36 106.64 16.12
CA TYR A 155 -60.43 105.23 16.47
C TYR A 155 -61.90 104.80 16.48
N ASP A 156 -62.22 103.70 15.79
CA ASP A 156 -63.54 103.05 15.86
C ASP A 156 -63.34 101.57 16.24
N PRO A 157 -63.76 101.14 17.44
CA PRO A 157 -63.58 99.75 17.86
C PRO A 157 -64.26 98.77 16.91
N ARG A 158 -65.35 99.18 16.24
CA ARG A 158 -66.20 98.29 15.42
C ARG A 158 -65.53 97.83 14.13
N GLN A 159 -64.49 98.52 13.68
CA GLN A 159 -63.74 98.18 12.47
C GLN A 159 -62.56 97.24 12.75
N ARG A 160 -62.22 97.01 14.03
CA ARG A 160 -61.02 96.25 14.41
C ARG A 160 -61.26 94.74 14.34
N PRO A 161 -60.22 93.92 14.01
CA PRO A 161 -60.36 92.47 13.89
C PRO A 161 -60.99 91.82 15.13
N TRP A 162 -60.50 92.16 16.33
CA TRP A 162 -61.01 91.62 17.59
C TRP A 162 -62.51 91.88 17.79
N TYR A 163 -63.00 93.06 17.43
CA TYR A 163 -64.42 93.39 17.58
C TYR A 163 -65.26 92.65 16.54
N ARG A 164 -64.82 92.62 15.28
CA ARG A 164 -65.56 91.96 14.19
C ARG A 164 -65.66 90.44 14.40
N ILE A 165 -64.57 89.81 14.84
CA ILE A 165 -64.52 88.36 15.06
C ILE A 165 -65.41 87.96 16.26
N ALA A 166 -65.39 88.75 17.34
CA ALA A 166 -66.17 88.44 18.54
C ALA A 166 -67.64 88.88 18.47
N ARG A 167 -68.02 89.89 17.68
CA ARG A 167 -69.42 90.38 17.57
C ARG A 167 -70.41 89.29 17.15
N HIS A 168 -69.96 88.35 16.33
CA HIS A 168 -70.80 87.30 15.75
C HIS A 168 -70.61 85.93 16.40
N ASN A 169 -69.76 85.82 17.43
CA ASN A 169 -69.39 84.56 18.06
C ASN A 169 -69.56 84.58 19.58
N ASP A 170 -70.16 83.53 20.13
CA ASP A 170 -70.41 83.41 21.58
C ASP A 170 -69.23 82.87 22.39
N ARG A 171 -68.25 82.34 21.67
CA ARG A 171 -67.02 81.77 22.23
C ARG A 171 -65.94 82.85 22.36
N LEU A 172 -64.95 82.55 23.19
CA LEU A 172 -63.70 83.31 23.20
C LEU A 172 -63.09 83.27 21.80
N GLN A 173 -62.65 84.41 21.30
CA GLN A 173 -62.03 84.54 19.99
C GLN A 173 -60.61 85.08 20.13
N LEU A 174 -59.67 84.45 19.45
CA LEU A 174 -58.31 84.94 19.31
C LEU A 174 -58.17 85.58 17.92
N SER A 175 -57.48 86.72 17.85
CA SER A 175 -57.10 87.32 16.56
C SER A 175 -55.75 86.79 16.12
N SER A 176 -55.52 86.66 14.80
CA SER A 176 -54.17 86.49 14.26
C SER A 176 -53.29 87.68 14.66
N PRO A 177 -51.96 87.51 14.82
CA PRO A 177 -51.08 88.60 15.22
C PRO A 177 -51.25 89.83 14.33
N TYR A 178 -51.57 90.98 14.92
CA TYR A 178 -51.70 92.24 14.20
C TYR A 178 -51.08 93.40 14.98
N VAL A 179 -50.83 94.51 14.29
CA VAL A 179 -50.22 95.69 14.89
C VAL A 179 -51.28 96.46 15.69
N PHE A 180 -51.08 96.57 17.00
CA PHE A 180 -51.95 97.32 17.90
C PHE A 180 -51.95 98.82 17.58
N PHE A 181 -53.13 99.44 17.58
CA PHE A 181 -53.32 100.82 17.09
C PHE A 181 -52.48 101.86 17.86
N THR A 182 -52.58 101.82 19.19
CA THR A 182 -51.91 102.81 20.05
C THR A 182 -50.42 102.52 20.20
N THR A 183 -50.03 101.26 20.42
CA THR A 183 -48.62 100.93 20.69
C THR A 183 -47.82 100.69 19.45
N GLN A 184 -48.38 100.26 18.31
CA GLN A 184 -47.61 99.79 17.14
C GLN A 184 -46.78 98.52 17.43
N GLU A 185 -47.24 97.68 18.36
CA GLU A 185 -46.62 96.38 18.65
C GLU A 185 -47.43 95.26 17.98
N THR A 186 -46.75 94.22 17.49
CA THR A 186 -47.41 93.01 17.01
C THR A 186 -47.85 92.19 18.21
N GLY A 187 -49.15 91.96 18.33
CA GLY A 187 -49.72 91.19 19.42
C GLY A 187 -50.98 90.45 19.02
N LEU A 188 -51.47 89.65 19.95
CA LEU A 188 -52.71 88.90 19.84
C LEU A 188 -53.75 89.53 20.77
N THR A 189 -54.98 89.66 20.29
CA THR A 189 -56.11 90.06 21.14
C THR A 189 -57.01 88.85 21.39
N LEU A 190 -57.29 88.57 22.67
CA LEU A 190 -58.41 87.72 23.09
C LEU A 190 -59.66 88.59 23.22
N SER A 191 -60.78 88.16 22.66
CA SER A 191 -62.01 88.96 22.63
C SER A 191 -63.26 88.13 22.81
N ARG A 192 -64.30 88.72 23.41
CA ARG A 192 -65.59 88.08 23.63
C ARG A 192 -66.71 89.10 23.78
N HIS A 193 -67.90 88.83 23.25
CA HIS A 193 -69.07 89.71 23.44
C HIS A 193 -69.60 89.62 24.90
N ALA A 194 -70.24 90.69 25.38
CA ALA A 194 -70.82 90.79 26.72
C ALA A 194 -72.19 90.10 26.81
N GLN A 195 -72.46 89.37 27.90
CA GLN A 195 -73.68 88.54 28.00
C GLN A 195 -74.96 89.38 28.08
N ALA A 196 -74.92 90.49 28.81
CA ALA A 196 -76.10 91.32 29.05
C ALA A 196 -76.23 92.51 28.08
N ALA A 197 -75.27 92.69 27.18
CA ALA A 197 -75.25 93.73 26.15
C ALA A 197 -74.53 93.19 24.91
N PRO A 198 -75.23 92.48 24.01
CA PRO A 198 -74.59 91.78 22.88
C PRO A 198 -73.83 92.69 21.91
N GLY A 199 -74.15 93.99 21.88
CA GLY A 199 -73.43 95.01 21.12
C GLY A 199 -72.08 95.44 21.74
N THR A 200 -71.79 95.04 22.98
CA THR A 200 -70.53 95.36 23.68
C THR A 200 -69.56 94.20 23.57
N VAL A 201 -68.33 94.47 23.15
CA VAL A 201 -67.26 93.47 23.06
C VAL A 201 -66.12 93.84 24.02
N LEU A 202 -65.70 92.86 24.80
CA LEU A 202 -64.53 92.95 25.67
C LEU A 202 -63.31 92.37 24.96
N GLY A 203 -62.16 93.02 25.12
CA GLY A 203 -60.88 92.60 24.57
C GLY A 203 -59.76 92.69 25.59
N VAL A 204 -58.79 91.78 25.46
CA VAL A 204 -57.55 91.76 26.23
C VAL A 204 -56.38 91.55 25.27
N ASP A 205 -55.41 92.45 25.32
CA ASP A 205 -54.21 92.41 24.46
C ASP A 205 -53.05 91.67 25.14
N VAL A 206 -52.43 90.77 24.38
CA VAL A 206 -51.26 89.97 24.76
C VAL A 206 -50.14 90.18 23.72
N THR A 207 -48.92 90.42 24.19
CA THR A 207 -47.73 90.63 23.35
C THR A 207 -46.96 89.32 23.11
N VAL A 208 -46.49 89.05 21.87
CA VAL A 208 -45.89 87.75 21.47
C VAL A 208 -44.36 87.79 21.30
N THR A 209 -43.72 88.91 21.64
CA THR A 209 -42.28 89.16 21.40
C THR A 209 -41.30 88.22 22.14
N ASP A 210 -41.76 87.44 23.12
CA ASP A 210 -40.89 86.52 23.89
C ASP A 210 -40.81 85.08 23.33
N LEU A 211 -41.67 84.71 22.37
CA LEU A 211 -41.81 83.32 21.92
C LEU A 211 -40.66 82.85 21.01
N GLY A 212 -40.20 83.67 20.07
CA GLY A 212 -39.12 83.32 19.12
C GLY A 212 -37.76 83.12 19.80
N THR A 213 -37.40 84.00 20.75
CA THR A 213 -36.16 83.89 21.55
C THR A 213 -36.11 82.58 22.34
N LYS A 214 -37.26 82.10 22.82
CA LYS A 214 -37.34 80.84 23.58
C LYS A 214 -37.23 79.59 22.72
N LEU A 215 -37.61 79.64 21.44
CA LEU A 215 -37.37 78.55 20.49
C LEU A 215 -35.86 78.34 20.22
N GLY A 216 -35.06 79.40 20.28
CA GLY A 216 -33.61 79.30 20.08
C GLY A 216 -32.82 78.62 21.19
N GLU A 217 -33.31 78.68 22.44
CA GLU A 217 -32.74 77.95 23.57
C GLU A 217 -32.90 76.43 23.43
N LEU A 218 -33.71 75.96 22.47
CA LEU A 218 -34.10 74.57 22.29
C LEU A 218 -33.36 73.86 21.13
N ARG A 219 -32.39 74.52 20.48
CA ARG A 219 -31.55 73.92 19.42
C ARG A 219 -30.68 72.79 19.98
N GLN A 220 -30.78 71.59 19.41
CA GLN A 220 -29.93 70.45 19.79
C GLN A 220 -28.58 70.43 19.07
N THR A 221 -28.56 70.81 17.79
CA THR A 221 -27.33 71.00 17.02
C THR A 221 -27.22 72.45 16.55
N PRO A 222 -26.01 72.98 16.34
CA PRO A 222 -25.81 74.36 15.90
C PRO A 222 -26.53 74.69 14.59
N GLY A 223 -26.64 73.73 13.67
CA GLY A 223 -27.32 73.90 12.38
C GLY A 223 -28.83 73.66 12.41
N SER A 224 -29.43 73.32 13.56
CA SER A 224 -30.86 73.00 13.67
C SER A 224 -31.75 74.24 13.51
N ARG A 225 -32.79 74.15 12.68
CA ARG A 225 -33.81 75.21 12.51
C ARG A 225 -35.12 74.77 13.15
N ILE A 226 -35.77 75.65 13.91
CA ILE A 226 -37.03 75.36 14.63
C ILE A 226 -38.01 76.52 14.42
N ALA A 227 -39.21 76.21 13.94
CA ALA A 227 -40.27 77.18 13.71
C ALA A 227 -41.64 76.66 14.12
N ILE A 228 -42.56 77.57 14.47
CA ILE A 228 -43.99 77.31 14.65
C ILE A 228 -44.72 77.91 13.46
N VAL A 229 -45.48 77.08 12.75
CA VAL A 229 -46.24 77.47 11.56
C VAL A 229 -47.72 77.12 11.71
N SER A 230 -48.59 77.89 11.06
CA SER A 230 -50.03 77.57 10.97
C SER A 230 -50.31 76.53 9.88
N ALA A 231 -51.54 76.01 9.84
CA ALA A 231 -51.99 75.12 8.75
C ALA A 231 -51.90 75.73 7.34
N ARG A 232 -51.75 77.07 7.23
CA ARG A 232 -51.54 77.77 5.95
C ARG A 232 -50.07 78.01 5.62
N GLY A 233 -49.14 77.51 6.44
CA GLY A 233 -47.70 77.74 6.30
C GLY A 233 -47.25 79.14 6.74
N GLU A 234 -48.10 79.88 7.45
CA GLU A 234 -47.74 81.20 7.96
C GLU A 234 -46.87 81.06 9.20
N LEU A 235 -45.77 81.82 9.27
CA LEU A 235 -44.83 81.77 10.37
C LEU A 235 -45.39 82.52 11.59
N LEU A 236 -45.54 81.81 12.72
CA LEU A 236 -45.90 82.43 14.00
C LEU A 236 -44.66 82.84 14.79
N ALA A 237 -43.66 81.96 14.84
CA ALA A 237 -42.39 82.21 15.50
C ALA A 237 -41.30 81.33 14.88
N ASP A 238 -40.12 81.90 14.69
CA ASP A 238 -38.90 81.18 14.29
C ASP A 238 -37.81 81.51 15.30
N THR A 239 -36.83 80.63 15.38
CA THR A 239 -35.61 80.80 16.17
C THR A 239 -34.86 82.09 15.84
N ASP A 240 -34.79 82.47 14.55
CA ASP A 240 -34.01 83.63 14.09
C ASP A 240 -34.88 84.90 13.94
N GLN A 241 -36.12 84.91 14.46
CA GLN A 241 -37.08 86.03 14.42
C GLN A 241 -37.35 86.59 13.01
N ASN A 242 -37.31 85.72 12.01
CA ASN A 242 -37.58 86.10 10.63
C ASN A 242 -39.05 86.53 10.44
N ALA A 243 -39.28 87.49 9.54
CA ALA A 243 -40.63 87.91 9.16
C ALA A 243 -41.31 86.92 8.18
N ARG A 244 -40.56 85.96 7.64
CA ARG A 244 -41.01 84.92 6.70
C ARG A 244 -40.34 83.59 7.07
N PRO A 245 -40.98 82.43 6.79
CA PRO A 245 -40.37 81.14 7.07
C PRO A 245 -39.08 80.95 6.27
N ASP A 246 -38.08 80.34 6.90
CA ASP A 246 -36.84 79.93 6.26
C ASP A 246 -37.12 78.86 5.16
N PRO A 247 -36.44 78.89 3.99
CA PRO A 247 -36.69 77.94 2.90
C PRO A 247 -36.57 76.45 3.28
N VAL A 248 -35.71 76.12 4.25
CA VAL A 248 -35.56 74.74 4.75
C VAL A 248 -36.72 74.35 5.67
N ILE A 249 -37.25 75.30 6.45
CA ILE A 249 -38.48 75.10 7.23
C ILE A 249 -39.68 74.93 6.32
N GLU A 250 -39.80 75.77 5.29
CA GLU A 250 -40.87 75.69 4.29
C GLU A 250 -40.83 74.34 3.56
N LYS A 251 -39.64 73.90 3.13
CA LYS A 251 -39.46 72.58 2.52
C LYS A 251 -39.79 71.43 3.47
N THR A 252 -39.37 71.53 4.73
CA THR A 252 -39.67 70.52 5.76
C THR A 252 -41.18 70.38 6.00
N PHE A 253 -41.91 71.50 6.01
CA PHE A 253 -43.36 71.50 6.22
C PHE A 253 -44.13 71.00 4.99
N ASN A 254 -43.71 71.41 3.78
CA ASN A 254 -44.42 71.09 2.54
C ASN A 254 -44.13 69.67 2.01
N ASP A 255 -42.86 69.23 2.10
CA ASP A 255 -42.43 67.93 1.56
C ASP A 255 -42.57 66.80 2.58
N GLY A 256 -42.82 67.13 3.85
CA GLY A 256 -42.85 66.20 4.98
C GLY A 256 -44.24 65.61 5.30
N PRO A 257 -44.28 64.49 6.03
CA PRO A 257 -45.53 64.00 6.60
C PRO A 257 -46.08 64.98 7.64
N ALA A 258 -47.41 64.99 7.82
CA ALA A 258 -48.08 65.83 8.82
C ALA A 258 -47.59 65.56 10.27
N ALA A 259 -47.13 64.35 10.55
CA ALA A 259 -46.41 64.00 11.76
C ALA A 259 -45.31 62.97 11.45
N GLY A 260 -44.09 63.21 11.92
CA GLY A 260 -42.96 62.29 11.75
C GLY A 260 -41.73 62.91 11.11
N SER A 261 -40.73 62.07 10.85
CA SER A 261 -39.46 62.46 10.27
C SER A 261 -39.33 62.02 8.80
N HIS A 262 -38.62 62.81 8.01
CA HIS A 262 -38.25 62.47 6.64
C HIS A 262 -36.88 63.06 6.31
N ARG A 263 -36.20 62.47 5.33
CA ARG A 263 -34.92 62.99 4.83
C ARG A 263 -35.15 63.72 3.52
N PHE A 264 -34.52 64.88 3.36
CA PHE A 264 -34.56 65.64 2.11
C PHE A 264 -33.22 66.33 1.87
N HIS A 265 -33.02 66.78 0.63
CA HIS A 265 -31.80 67.47 0.21
C HIS A 265 -32.11 68.94 -0.13
N HIS A 266 -31.30 69.88 0.35
CA HIS A 266 -31.42 71.30 0.05
C HIS A 266 -30.06 72.00 0.16
N ASP A 267 -29.74 72.87 -0.80
CA ASP A 267 -28.48 73.64 -0.89
C ASP A 267 -27.21 72.80 -0.68
N GLY A 268 -27.15 71.61 -1.30
CA GLY A 268 -25.97 70.75 -1.26
C GLY A 268 -25.77 69.98 0.05
N ARG A 269 -26.73 70.04 0.98
CA ARG A 269 -26.69 69.36 2.27
C ARG A 269 -27.93 68.48 2.46
N ASP A 270 -27.74 67.33 3.10
CA ASP A 270 -28.84 66.45 3.51
C ASP A 270 -29.38 66.88 4.87
N TRP A 271 -30.71 66.88 4.99
CA TRP A 271 -31.44 67.31 6.17
C TRP A 271 -32.44 66.24 6.59
N TYR A 272 -32.64 66.14 7.90
CA TYR A 272 -33.75 65.44 8.51
C TYR A 272 -34.79 66.46 8.97
N GLY A 273 -35.94 66.44 8.31
CA GLY A 273 -37.09 67.24 8.62
C GLY A 273 -38.06 66.51 9.54
N ILE A 274 -38.52 67.16 10.59
CA ILE A 274 -39.45 66.61 11.57
C ILE A 274 -40.60 67.60 11.75
N ASN A 275 -41.83 67.11 11.61
CA ASN A 275 -43.04 67.89 11.83
C ASN A 275 -43.86 67.25 12.96
N GLU A 276 -44.30 68.03 13.92
CA GLU A 276 -45.18 67.58 15.01
C GLU A 276 -46.30 68.61 15.24
N PRO A 277 -47.59 68.20 15.26
CA PRO A 277 -48.71 69.10 15.49
C PRO A 277 -48.77 69.58 16.94
N LEU A 278 -49.17 70.84 17.14
CA LEU A 278 -49.46 71.43 18.45
C LEU A 278 -50.96 71.29 18.74
N GLN A 279 -51.31 70.90 19.96
CA GLN A 279 -52.69 70.71 20.42
C GLN A 279 -53.31 72.00 20.97
N THR A 280 -52.52 73.04 21.20
CA THR A 280 -53.01 74.33 21.69
C THR A 280 -53.56 75.17 20.55
N LEU A 281 -54.66 75.88 20.79
CA LEU A 281 -55.40 76.65 19.77
C LEU A 281 -55.88 75.75 18.61
N GLU A 282 -56.69 74.74 18.92
CA GLU A 282 -57.20 73.72 17.97
C GLU A 282 -57.79 74.32 16.67
N ASP A 283 -58.38 75.51 16.75
CA ASP A 283 -58.96 76.22 15.59
C ASP A 283 -57.88 76.69 14.58
N GLU A 284 -56.62 76.88 14.99
CA GLU A 284 -55.52 77.41 14.16
C GLU A 284 -54.57 76.31 13.63
N GLN A 285 -54.69 75.08 14.12
CA GLN A 285 -53.92 73.91 13.66
C GLN A 285 -52.40 74.18 13.53
N LEU A 286 -51.80 74.61 14.63
CA LEU A 286 -50.38 74.95 14.65
C LEU A 286 -49.50 73.70 14.62
N SER A 287 -48.29 73.80 14.07
CA SER A 287 -47.31 72.71 14.06
C SER A 287 -45.90 73.24 14.33
N ILE A 288 -45.09 72.45 15.01
CA ILE A 288 -43.66 72.71 15.20
C ILE A 288 -42.87 71.96 14.13
N VAL A 289 -42.03 72.71 13.42
CA VAL A 289 -41.23 72.22 12.30
C VAL A 289 -39.76 72.34 12.67
N ILE A 290 -39.05 71.22 12.61
CA ILE A 290 -37.64 71.12 12.98
C ILE A 290 -36.86 70.54 11.79
N ALA A 291 -35.77 71.21 11.40
CA ALA A 291 -34.85 70.70 10.39
C ALA A 291 -33.44 70.56 10.97
N ILE A 292 -32.87 69.36 10.90
CA ILE A 292 -31.54 69.01 11.46
C ILE A 292 -30.63 68.52 10.34
N PRO A 293 -29.39 69.02 10.18
CA PRO A 293 -28.46 68.50 9.19
C PRO A 293 -28.06 67.04 9.44
N SER A 294 -28.03 66.20 8.39
CA SER A 294 -27.75 64.77 8.52
C SER A 294 -26.33 64.44 8.97
N ASP A 295 -25.34 65.23 8.56
CA ASP A 295 -23.94 65.09 8.95
C ASP A 295 -23.72 65.40 10.44
N GLU A 296 -24.47 66.37 10.98
CA GLU A 296 -24.46 66.68 12.41
C GLU A 296 -25.20 65.60 13.23
N LEU A 297 -26.37 65.15 12.75
CA LEU A 297 -27.18 64.14 13.44
C LEU A 297 -26.46 62.78 13.55
N LEU A 298 -25.71 62.41 12.51
CA LEU A 298 -25.04 61.10 12.39
C LEU A 298 -23.55 61.13 12.73
N ALA A 299 -22.98 62.26 13.16
CA ALA A 299 -21.55 62.38 13.47
C ALA A 299 -21.06 61.30 14.46
N ASP A 300 -21.84 61.03 15.52
CA ASP A 300 -21.53 59.97 16.50
C ASP A 300 -21.56 58.55 15.90
N VAL A 301 -22.44 58.33 14.91
CA VAL A 301 -22.60 57.02 14.25
C VAL A 301 -21.35 56.72 13.43
N TRP A 302 -20.83 57.71 12.70
CA TRP A 302 -19.60 57.58 11.92
C TRP A 302 -18.37 57.32 12.79
N ALA A 303 -18.24 58.02 13.93
CA ALA A 303 -17.15 57.79 14.87
C ALA A 303 -17.16 56.36 15.46
N ALA A 304 -18.35 55.85 15.81
CA ALA A 304 -18.51 54.49 16.34
C ALA A 304 -18.19 53.40 15.30
N LEU A 305 -18.58 53.60 14.04
CA LEU A 305 -18.28 52.66 12.94
C LEU A 305 -16.78 52.55 12.66
N ALA A 306 -16.05 53.65 12.69
CA ALA A 306 -14.60 53.64 12.51
C ALA A 306 -13.91 52.78 13.60
N HIS A 307 -14.35 52.92 14.86
CA HIS A 307 -13.81 52.15 15.97
C HIS A 307 -14.15 50.64 15.88
N GLN A 308 -15.40 50.30 15.58
CA GLN A 308 -15.83 48.90 15.42
C GLN A 308 -15.12 48.19 14.25
N THR A 309 -14.91 48.90 13.13
CA THR A 309 -14.23 48.34 11.96
C THR A 309 -12.76 48.03 12.27
N ALA A 310 -12.07 48.90 13.02
CA ALA A 310 -10.68 48.67 13.43
C ALA A 310 -10.53 47.42 14.32
N ILE A 311 -11.44 47.23 15.29
CA ILE A 311 -11.45 46.04 16.16
C ILE A 311 -11.72 44.77 15.35
N ALA A 312 -12.69 44.81 14.42
CA ALA A 312 -13.05 43.66 13.59
C ALA A 312 -11.88 43.21 12.69
N VAL A 313 -11.15 44.14 12.09
CA VAL A 313 -9.95 43.85 11.27
C VAL A 313 -8.83 43.24 12.12
N GLY A 314 -8.57 43.79 13.32
CA GLY A 314 -7.56 43.28 14.24
C GLY A 314 -7.86 41.84 14.70
N LEU A 315 -9.11 41.56 15.09
CA LEU A 315 -9.54 40.22 15.50
C LEU A 315 -9.47 39.22 14.34
N ALA A 316 -9.84 39.64 13.13
CA ALA A 316 -9.78 38.80 11.94
C ALA A 316 -8.34 38.35 11.64
N LEU A 317 -7.36 39.25 11.71
CA LEU A 317 -5.93 38.94 11.53
C LEU A 317 -5.41 37.93 12.55
N ILE A 318 -5.77 38.10 13.83
CA ILE A 318 -5.37 37.18 14.90
C ILE A 318 -5.97 35.79 14.69
N LEU A 319 -7.26 35.71 14.34
CA LEU A 319 -7.93 34.43 14.07
C LEU A 319 -7.38 33.75 12.81
N LEU A 320 -6.95 34.50 11.80
CA LEU A 320 -6.32 33.97 10.58
C LEU A 320 -4.94 33.36 10.90
N LEU A 321 -4.13 34.05 11.71
CA LEU A 321 -2.83 33.54 12.17
C LEU A 321 -2.99 32.30 13.06
N MET A 322 -3.96 32.32 13.98
CA MET A 322 -4.25 31.19 14.86
C MET A 322 -4.81 29.98 14.10
N GLY A 323 -5.72 30.21 13.14
CA GLY A 323 -6.25 29.18 12.25
C GLY A 323 -5.18 28.57 11.35
N TRP A 324 -4.25 29.38 10.83
CA TRP A 324 -3.10 28.89 10.07
C TRP A 324 -2.16 28.03 10.91
N PHE A 325 -1.90 28.44 12.16
CA PHE A 325 -1.04 27.69 13.08
C PHE A 325 -1.67 26.34 13.50
N LEU A 326 -2.93 26.34 13.94
CA LEU A 326 -3.68 25.13 14.28
C LEU A 326 -3.85 24.20 13.07
N GLY A 327 -4.15 24.77 11.89
CA GLY A 327 -4.24 24.01 10.64
C GLY A 327 -2.93 23.31 10.26
N ARG A 328 -1.78 23.96 10.47
CA ARG A 328 -0.47 23.35 10.25
C ARG A 328 -0.13 22.26 11.27
N GLN A 329 -0.52 22.45 12.53
CA GLN A 329 -0.22 21.52 13.61
C GLN A 329 -1.02 20.21 13.49
N VAL A 330 -2.22 20.26 12.89
CA VAL A 330 -3.07 19.09 12.65
C VAL A 330 -2.87 18.50 11.25
N GLY A 331 -2.77 19.33 10.21
CA GLY A 331 -2.75 18.88 8.82
C GLY A 331 -1.46 18.15 8.42
N LYS A 332 -0.29 18.64 8.85
CA LYS A 332 1.00 18.04 8.44
C LYS A 332 1.20 16.60 8.92
N PRO A 333 0.94 16.25 10.20
CA PRO A 333 1.08 14.86 10.66
C PRO A 333 0.12 13.89 9.94
N LEU A 334 -1.12 14.32 9.66
CA LEU A 334 -2.11 13.51 8.95
C LEU A 334 -1.75 13.31 7.46
N GLU A 335 -1.24 14.35 6.79
CA GLU A 335 -0.78 14.27 5.41
C GLU A 335 0.43 13.34 5.27
N GLN A 336 1.38 13.42 6.20
CA GLN A 336 2.52 12.50 6.28
C GLN A 336 2.10 11.06 6.56
N LEU A 337 1.13 10.85 7.45
CA LEU A 337 0.59 9.51 7.73
C LEU A 337 -0.11 8.94 6.49
N THR A 338 -0.89 9.77 5.78
CA THR A 338 -1.59 9.38 4.55
C THR A 338 -0.63 8.99 3.43
N ASP A 339 0.43 9.78 3.22
CA ASP A 339 1.44 9.48 2.20
C ASP A 339 2.20 8.17 2.53
N ARG A 340 2.52 7.95 3.81
CA ARG A 340 3.13 6.70 4.31
C ARG A 340 2.22 5.48 4.18
N VAL A 341 0.92 5.61 4.43
CA VAL A 341 -0.07 4.56 4.11
C VAL A 341 -0.10 4.27 2.61
N GLY A 342 0.13 5.30 1.77
CA GLY A 342 0.32 5.15 0.33
C GLY A 342 1.55 4.31 -0.07
N HIS A 343 2.59 4.23 0.76
CA HIS A 343 3.72 3.32 0.54
C HIS A 343 3.36 1.87 0.87
N LEU A 344 2.60 1.65 1.95
CA LEU A 344 2.06 0.34 2.34
C LEU A 344 1.18 -0.29 1.25
N SER A 345 0.29 0.49 0.64
CA SER A 345 -0.57 0.01 -0.45
C SER A 345 0.19 -0.34 -1.73
N ARG A 346 1.44 0.15 -1.86
CA ARG A 346 2.37 -0.19 -2.94
C ARG A 346 3.37 -1.28 -2.55
N PHE A 347 3.09 -2.03 -1.47
CA PHE A 347 3.92 -3.13 -0.95
C PHE A 347 5.35 -2.73 -0.55
N ARG A 348 5.59 -1.45 -0.22
CA ARG A 348 6.88 -0.96 0.28
C ARG A 348 6.87 -0.89 1.80
N PHE A 349 7.26 -2.00 2.42
CA PHE A 349 7.23 -2.15 3.87
C PHE A 349 8.55 -1.79 4.56
N ASP A 350 9.57 -1.36 3.82
CA ASP A 350 10.95 -1.05 4.26
C ASP A 350 11.09 0.31 4.97
N VAL A 351 10.14 1.22 4.76
CA VAL A 351 10.16 2.59 5.31
C VAL A 351 9.53 2.64 6.71
N PRO A 352 10.22 3.16 7.75
CA PRO A 352 9.66 3.29 9.10
C PRO A 352 8.52 4.31 9.17
N ILE A 353 7.43 3.94 9.84
CA ILE A 353 6.16 4.70 9.95
C ILE A 353 6.06 5.37 11.32
N ARG A 354 7.17 5.91 11.82
CA ARG A 354 7.15 6.77 13.02
C ARG A 354 6.87 8.23 12.63
N THR A 355 5.75 8.76 13.12
CA THR A 355 5.44 10.20 13.04
C THR A 355 5.24 10.74 14.46
N ASP A 356 5.98 11.78 14.84
CA ASP A 356 5.79 12.47 16.12
C ASP A 356 4.57 13.39 16.01
N SER A 357 3.37 12.83 16.23
CA SER A 357 2.14 13.61 16.31
C SER A 357 1.85 14.02 17.74
N ARG A 358 1.50 15.30 17.95
CA ARG A 358 0.96 15.79 19.23
C ARG A 358 -0.52 15.39 19.45
N ILE A 359 -1.15 14.78 18.44
CA ILE A 359 -2.51 14.27 18.50
C ILE A 359 -2.41 12.79 18.85
N ARG A 360 -2.98 12.41 20.01
CA ARG A 360 -2.90 11.06 20.54
C ARG A 360 -3.40 10.02 19.53
N GLU A 361 -4.54 10.27 18.90
CA GLU A 361 -5.17 9.36 17.94
C GLU A 361 -4.30 9.13 16.70
N ALA A 362 -3.62 10.18 16.20
CA ALA A 362 -2.71 10.07 15.07
C ALA A 362 -1.40 9.36 15.45
N SER A 363 -0.92 9.56 16.69
CA SER A 363 0.25 8.84 17.21
C SER A 363 -0.06 7.35 17.40
N GLU A 364 -1.21 7.00 17.97
CA GLU A 364 -1.68 5.62 18.14
C GLU A 364 -1.82 4.92 16.79
N LEU A 365 -2.40 5.59 15.78
CA LEU A 365 -2.52 5.05 14.43
C LEU A 365 -1.15 4.89 13.74
N SER A 366 -0.21 5.82 13.94
CA SER A 366 1.15 5.71 13.42
C SER A 366 1.89 4.50 14.00
N ILE A 367 1.74 4.23 15.29
CA ILE A 367 2.33 3.07 15.96
C ILE A 367 1.72 1.77 15.43
N ALA A 368 0.38 1.69 15.36
CA ALA A 368 -0.30 0.49 14.86
C ALA A 368 0.07 0.17 13.40
N LEU A 369 0.21 1.18 12.55
CA LEU A 369 0.64 1.00 11.15
C LEU A 369 2.11 0.58 11.05
N ASP A 370 3.00 1.13 11.89
CA ASP A 370 4.42 0.73 11.95
C ASP A 370 4.58 -0.72 12.41
N ASP A 371 3.82 -1.14 13.41
CA ASP A 371 3.77 -2.53 13.88
C ASP A 371 3.31 -3.46 12.76
N MET A 372 2.21 -3.13 12.08
CA MET A 372 1.71 -3.91 10.95
C MET A 372 2.73 -4.02 9.80
N ALA A 373 3.39 -2.92 9.43
CA ALA A 373 4.40 -2.92 8.37
C ALA A 373 5.63 -3.78 8.74
N ARG A 374 6.06 -3.75 10.01
CA ARG A 374 7.14 -4.62 10.52
C ARG A 374 6.75 -6.09 10.49
N THR A 375 5.53 -6.43 10.89
CA THR A 375 5.03 -7.81 10.83
C THR A 375 4.99 -8.34 9.39
N ILE A 376 4.44 -7.56 8.45
CA ILE A 376 4.38 -7.97 7.03
C ILE A 376 5.78 -8.11 6.42
N ARG A 377 6.68 -7.17 6.67
CA ARG A 377 8.07 -7.26 6.22
C ARG A 377 8.73 -8.54 6.72
N SER A 378 8.48 -8.90 7.97
CA SER A 378 9.06 -10.09 8.56
C SER A 378 8.51 -11.38 7.93
N PHE A 379 7.21 -11.44 7.63
CA PHE A 379 6.66 -12.54 6.83
C PHE A 379 7.31 -12.64 5.43
N GLN A 380 7.54 -11.51 4.75
CA GLN A 380 8.22 -11.51 3.45
C GLN A 380 9.66 -12.03 3.54
N ASN A 381 10.38 -11.66 4.61
CA ASN A 381 11.73 -12.16 4.86
C ASN A 381 11.72 -13.68 5.11
N ILE A 382 10.81 -14.17 5.97
CA ILE A 382 10.62 -15.61 6.20
C ILE A 382 10.36 -16.32 4.87
N ALA A 383 9.40 -15.84 4.06
CA ALA A 383 9.09 -16.43 2.76
C ALA A 383 10.30 -16.45 1.80
N THR A 384 11.16 -15.43 1.87
CA THR A 384 12.38 -15.35 1.03
C THR A 384 13.44 -16.35 1.50
N VAL A 385 13.64 -16.48 2.81
CA VAL A 385 14.52 -17.48 3.42
C VAL A 385 14.08 -18.90 3.06
N LEU A 386 12.77 -19.17 3.20
CA LEU A 386 12.16 -20.46 2.85
C LEU A 386 12.38 -20.85 1.38
N ASN A 387 12.38 -19.88 0.47
CA ASN A 387 12.58 -20.13 -0.96
C ASN A 387 14.05 -20.26 -1.38
N ARG A 388 15.01 -19.87 -0.55
CA ARG A 388 16.45 -19.84 -0.91
C ARG A 388 17.30 -20.87 -0.19
N GLY A 389 16.89 -21.34 0.99
CA GLY A 389 17.68 -22.29 1.78
C GLY A 389 17.82 -23.65 1.10
N GLN A 390 19.05 -24.01 0.70
CA GLN A 390 19.40 -25.34 0.18
C GLN A 390 19.89 -26.31 1.26
N ASP A 391 20.00 -25.89 2.52
CA ASP A 391 20.44 -26.70 3.65
C ASP A 391 19.38 -26.59 4.76
N LEU A 392 18.87 -27.73 5.23
CA LEU A 392 17.80 -27.77 6.23
C LEU A 392 18.24 -27.09 7.54
N ASN A 393 19.47 -27.33 8.00
CA ASN A 393 19.97 -26.75 9.25
C ASN A 393 20.16 -25.24 9.14
N GLN A 394 20.64 -24.76 8.00
CA GLN A 394 20.76 -23.33 7.74
C GLN A 394 19.39 -22.66 7.63
N LEU A 395 18.44 -23.28 6.93
CA LEU A 395 17.08 -22.80 6.81
C LEU A 395 16.40 -22.72 8.19
N LEU A 396 16.56 -23.73 9.04
CA LEU A 396 16.05 -23.73 10.41
C LEU A 396 16.67 -22.63 11.27
N ARG A 397 17.98 -22.38 11.13
CA ARG A 397 18.67 -21.25 11.79
C ARG A 397 18.09 -19.91 11.35
N ASP A 398 18.01 -19.69 10.05
CA ASP A 398 17.53 -18.43 9.49
C ASP A 398 16.04 -18.19 9.86
N ILE A 399 15.22 -19.24 9.91
CA ILE A 399 13.83 -19.16 10.40
C ILE A 399 13.82 -18.77 11.89
N LEU A 400 14.59 -19.46 12.72
CA LEU A 400 14.65 -19.19 14.16
C LEU A 400 15.07 -17.74 14.43
N ASP A 401 16.14 -17.27 13.77
CA ASP A 401 16.63 -15.90 13.86
C ASP A 401 15.55 -14.87 13.51
N GLN A 402 14.81 -15.14 12.43
CA GLN A 402 13.77 -14.23 11.96
C GLN A 402 12.58 -14.21 12.95
N ILE A 403 12.20 -15.35 13.54
CA ILE A 403 11.13 -15.41 14.55
C ILE A 403 11.55 -14.71 15.85
N ILE A 404 12.77 -14.97 16.33
CA ILE A 404 13.32 -14.32 17.53
C ILE A 404 13.37 -12.79 17.34
N THR A 405 13.79 -12.33 16.15
CA THR A 405 13.80 -10.91 15.78
C THR A 405 12.39 -10.30 15.78
N ILE A 406 11.38 -11.00 15.24
CA ILE A 406 9.99 -10.52 15.22
C ILE A 406 9.45 -10.33 16.64
N LEU A 407 9.69 -11.32 17.51
CA LEU A 407 9.22 -11.30 18.88
C LEU A 407 10.06 -10.39 19.78
N SER A 408 11.09 -9.75 19.24
CA SER A 408 12.08 -8.95 19.98
C SER A 408 12.66 -9.70 21.17
N GLN A 409 12.87 -11.01 21.01
CA GLN A 409 13.55 -11.86 21.97
C GLN A 409 15.00 -12.07 21.55
N GLN A 410 15.78 -12.78 22.36
CA GLN A 410 17.19 -13.07 22.06
C GLN A 410 17.54 -14.57 22.06
N ARG A 411 16.60 -15.43 22.46
CA ARG A 411 16.88 -16.84 22.73
C ARG A 411 15.76 -17.75 22.25
N GLY A 412 16.12 -18.83 21.58
CA GLY A 412 15.17 -19.81 21.06
C GLY A 412 15.85 -21.08 20.56
N ALA A 413 15.05 -22.10 20.28
CA ALA A 413 15.51 -23.40 19.80
C ALA A 413 14.43 -24.09 18.97
N ILE A 414 14.85 -24.95 18.04
CA ILE A 414 13.97 -25.81 17.25
C ILE A 414 14.38 -27.27 17.48
N TYR A 415 13.39 -28.09 17.84
CA TYR A 415 13.50 -29.55 17.86
C TYR A 415 12.81 -30.14 16.63
N LEU A 416 13.41 -31.17 16.06
CA LEU A 416 12.81 -32.03 15.04
C LEU A 416 12.49 -33.40 15.62
N TYR A 417 11.45 -34.04 15.12
CA TYR A 417 10.98 -35.32 15.58
C TYR A 417 11.58 -36.44 14.75
N ASP A 418 12.34 -37.32 15.39
CA ASP A 418 12.81 -38.56 14.77
C ASP A 418 11.78 -39.68 15.02
N SER A 419 11.17 -40.16 13.93
CA SER A 419 10.18 -41.24 13.98
C SER A 419 10.75 -42.62 14.30
N HIS A 420 12.04 -42.85 14.07
CA HIS A 420 12.71 -44.13 14.34
C HIS A 420 13.01 -44.30 15.83
N GLU A 421 13.58 -43.26 16.44
CA GLU A 421 13.95 -43.25 17.86
C GLU A 421 12.81 -42.74 18.78
N GLN A 422 11.73 -42.20 18.19
CA GLN A 422 10.60 -41.58 18.91
C GLN A 422 11.02 -40.46 19.87
N VAL A 423 11.99 -39.65 19.45
CA VAL A 423 12.56 -38.56 20.24
C VAL A 423 12.43 -37.22 19.50
N LEU A 424 12.40 -36.12 20.26
CA LEU A 424 12.63 -34.78 19.73
C LEU A 424 14.13 -34.46 19.86
N GLU A 425 14.82 -34.30 18.75
CA GLU A 425 16.24 -33.97 18.68
C GLU A 425 16.45 -32.49 18.36
N LEU A 426 17.40 -31.87 19.07
CA LEU A 426 17.70 -30.45 18.95
C LEU A 426 18.39 -30.17 17.61
N ALA A 427 17.68 -29.54 16.68
CA ALA A 427 18.23 -29.18 15.36
C ALA A 427 18.97 -27.84 15.39
N VAL A 428 18.41 -26.85 16.09
CA VAL A 428 19.00 -25.51 16.20
C VAL A 428 18.82 -24.96 17.60
N ASN A 429 19.87 -24.35 18.13
CA ASN A 429 19.85 -23.67 19.42
C ASN A 429 20.53 -22.29 19.31
N GLN A 430 19.84 -21.25 19.78
CA GLN A 430 20.37 -19.91 19.93
C GLN A 430 20.30 -19.51 21.41
N ASP A 431 21.41 -19.75 22.11
CA ASP A 431 21.65 -19.35 23.50
C ASP A 431 20.62 -19.84 24.55
N LEU A 432 19.95 -20.97 24.29
CA LEU A 432 19.11 -21.68 25.27
C LEU A 432 19.88 -22.82 25.95
N ASN A 433 19.65 -22.98 27.26
CA ASN A 433 20.16 -24.12 28.02
C ASN A 433 19.12 -25.26 28.04
N VAL A 434 19.10 -26.07 26.97
CA VAL A 434 18.12 -27.14 26.74
C VAL A 434 18.80 -28.47 26.40
N PRO A 435 18.19 -29.63 26.71
CA PRO A 435 18.80 -30.93 26.42
C PRO A 435 18.84 -31.22 24.91
N ASN A 436 19.87 -31.94 24.45
CA ASN A 436 20.02 -32.28 23.02
C ASN A 436 18.92 -33.20 22.50
N GLN A 437 18.34 -34.05 23.37
CA GLN A 437 17.28 -34.98 23.01
C GLN A 437 16.21 -35.03 24.11
N LEU A 438 14.96 -35.15 23.68
CA LEU A 438 13.77 -35.31 24.52
C LEU A 438 13.10 -36.63 24.14
N PRO A 439 13.30 -37.70 24.93
CA PRO A 439 12.79 -39.04 24.62
C PRO A 439 11.30 -39.22 24.95
N ASP A 440 10.74 -40.36 24.52
CA ASP A 440 9.37 -40.81 24.79
C ASP A 440 8.27 -39.85 24.27
N ILE A 441 8.39 -39.42 23.01
CA ILE A 441 7.38 -38.59 22.34
C ILE A 441 6.63 -39.40 21.27
N ASP A 442 5.33 -39.58 21.46
CA ASP A 442 4.46 -40.19 20.44
C ASP A 442 4.17 -39.17 19.31
N GLN A 443 4.32 -39.57 18.05
CA GLN A 443 4.02 -38.74 16.88
C GLN A 443 2.55 -38.26 16.83
N GLN A 444 1.63 -39.01 17.44
CA GLN A 444 0.19 -38.70 17.49
C GLN A 444 -0.26 -38.04 18.80
N VAL A 445 0.66 -37.70 19.71
CA VAL A 445 0.34 -37.01 20.96
C VAL A 445 -0.47 -35.74 20.70
N ASP A 446 -1.44 -35.42 21.56
CA ASP A 446 -2.17 -34.14 21.49
C ASP A 446 -1.25 -32.97 21.86
N ASP A 447 -1.47 -31.81 21.25
CA ASP A 447 -0.63 -30.62 21.48
C ASP A 447 -0.59 -30.23 22.95
N LYS A 448 -1.69 -30.37 23.68
CA LYS A 448 -1.75 -30.03 25.12
C LYS A 448 -0.87 -30.95 25.96
N ASP A 449 -0.80 -32.22 25.63
CA ASP A 449 -0.02 -33.20 26.37
C ASP A 449 1.47 -33.08 26.04
N LEU A 450 1.81 -32.84 24.77
CA LEU A 450 3.18 -32.49 24.37
C LEU A 450 3.68 -31.23 25.07
N LEU A 451 2.88 -30.16 25.06
CA LEU A 451 3.22 -28.91 25.73
C LEU A 451 3.40 -29.08 27.25
N ARG A 452 2.63 -29.96 27.89
CA ARG A 452 2.82 -30.31 29.31
C ARG A 452 4.15 -31.03 29.55
N GLN A 453 4.53 -31.95 28.66
CA GLN A 453 5.77 -32.70 28.75
C GLN A 453 6.98 -31.77 28.54
N LEU A 454 6.95 -30.92 27.50
CA LEU A 454 7.97 -29.91 27.24
C LEU A 454 8.15 -28.93 28.41
N ARG A 455 7.05 -28.44 29.01
CA ARG A 455 7.08 -27.54 30.18
C ARG A 455 7.63 -28.19 31.46
N ARG A 456 7.62 -29.51 31.57
CA ARG A 456 8.17 -30.23 32.73
C ARG A 456 9.68 -30.43 32.59
N THR A 457 10.15 -30.65 31.37
CA THR A 457 11.55 -30.97 31.10
C THR A 457 12.41 -29.72 30.93
N ILE A 458 11.81 -28.62 30.45
CA ILE A 458 12.52 -27.38 30.15
C ILE A 458 12.14 -26.29 31.16
N GLY A 459 13.12 -25.78 31.90
CA GLY A 459 12.92 -24.68 32.87
C GLY A 459 12.74 -23.32 32.21
N GLY A 460 12.17 -22.35 32.95
CA GLY A 460 11.95 -20.96 32.48
C GLY A 460 10.50 -20.65 32.12
N HIS A 461 10.27 -19.56 31.36
CA HIS A 461 8.97 -19.21 30.77
C HIS A 461 8.98 -19.17 29.24
N PRO A 462 9.29 -20.31 28.58
CA PRO A 462 9.27 -20.39 27.13
C PRO A 462 7.84 -20.43 26.55
N VAL A 463 7.67 -19.80 25.40
CA VAL A 463 6.56 -20.04 24.48
C VAL A 463 6.94 -21.20 23.58
N PHE A 464 6.02 -22.15 23.42
CA PHE A 464 6.20 -23.31 22.56
C PHE A 464 5.18 -23.25 21.43
N ALA A 465 5.61 -23.60 20.21
CA ALA A 465 4.73 -23.88 19.10
C ALA A 465 5.02 -25.27 18.55
N VAL A 466 3.97 -26.08 18.40
CA VAL A 466 4.10 -27.44 17.89
C VAL A 466 4.14 -27.38 16.37
N LEU A 467 5.17 -28.00 15.77
CA LEU A 467 5.32 -28.10 14.32
C LEU A 467 4.65 -29.38 13.86
N ARG A 468 3.56 -29.25 13.10
CA ARG A 468 2.86 -30.39 12.49
C ARG A 468 2.86 -30.28 10.98
N ASN A 469 2.93 -31.43 10.31
CA ASN A 469 2.81 -31.50 8.86
C ASN A 469 1.36 -31.36 8.40
N ARG A 470 1.16 -31.36 7.08
CA ARG A 470 -0.16 -31.27 6.44
C ARG A 470 -1.13 -32.38 6.87
N ASN A 471 -0.61 -33.52 7.31
CA ASN A 471 -1.35 -34.67 7.81
C ASN A 471 -1.52 -34.66 9.34
N LYS A 472 -1.23 -33.54 10.02
CA LYS A 472 -1.27 -33.36 11.48
C LYS A 472 -0.31 -34.25 12.27
N LYS A 473 0.70 -34.84 11.64
CA LYS A 473 1.76 -35.57 12.35
C LYS A 473 2.78 -34.58 12.92
N LEU A 474 3.32 -34.88 14.10
CA LEU A 474 4.40 -34.12 14.70
C LEU A 474 5.65 -34.19 13.81
N ILE A 475 6.17 -33.01 13.43
CA ILE A 475 7.50 -32.83 12.80
C ILE A 475 8.49 -32.29 13.83
N GLY A 476 8.05 -31.54 14.83
CA GLY A 476 8.97 -30.88 15.74
C GLY A 476 8.30 -29.92 16.71
N ALA A 477 9.12 -29.15 17.42
CA ALA A 477 8.66 -28.10 18.32
C ALA A 477 9.60 -26.88 18.26
N LEU A 478 9.02 -25.69 18.13
CA LEU A 478 9.70 -24.42 18.25
C LEU A 478 9.57 -23.90 19.68
N MET A 479 10.66 -23.41 20.25
CA MET A 479 10.73 -22.86 21.60
C MET A 479 11.39 -21.49 21.59
N ILE A 480 10.82 -20.52 22.32
CA ILE A 480 11.36 -19.16 22.44
C ILE A 480 11.26 -18.72 23.90
N GLU A 481 12.38 -18.28 24.49
CA GLU A 481 12.41 -17.76 25.87
C GLU A 481 12.00 -16.29 25.89
N MET A 482 11.13 -15.94 26.84
CA MET A 482 10.60 -14.58 27.00
C MET A 482 11.32 -13.84 28.14
N GLU A 483 11.77 -12.59 27.90
CA GLU A 483 12.32 -11.72 28.96
C GLU A 483 11.27 -11.26 29.98
N HIS A 484 11.65 -11.19 31.25
CA HIS A 484 10.79 -10.73 32.36
C HIS A 484 10.70 -9.19 32.40
N GLY A 485 9.53 -8.63 32.04
CA GLY A 485 9.19 -7.21 32.22
C GLY A 485 7.75 -7.03 32.70
N SER A 486 7.44 -5.92 33.37
CA SER A 486 6.18 -5.62 34.11
C SER A 486 4.88 -5.51 33.29
N HIS A 487 4.85 -6.06 32.07
CA HIS A 487 3.68 -6.16 31.20
C HIS A 487 3.47 -7.60 30.69
N THR A 488 3.49 -8.60 31.58
CA THR A 488 3.18 -10.00 31.25
C THR A 488 1.68 -10.29 31.27
N ARG A 489 0.92 -9.59 30.42
CA ARG A 489 -0.26 -10.20 29.81
C ARG A 489 0.11 -10.43 28.36
N LEU A 490 0.55 -11.64 28.05
CA LEU A 490 0.53 -12.15 26.68
C LEU A 490 -0.87 -11.85 26.12
N SER A 491 -0.98 -11.09 25.03
CA SER A 491 -2.20 -11.19 24.24
C SER A 491 -2.24 -12.60 23.67
N GLU A 492 -3.39 -13.27 23.73
CA GLU A 492 -3.60 -14.56 23.04
C GLU A 492 -3.16 -14.45 21.56
N ASP A 493 -3.26 -13.26 20.98
CA ASP A 493 -2.82 -12.88 19.65
C ASP A 493 -1.33 -13.21 19.36
N LEU A 494 -0.42 -13.10 20.34
CA LEU A 494 0.99 -13.41 20.13
C LEU A 494 1.24 -14.92 20.00
N ILE A 495 0.51 -15.74 20.77
CA ILE A 495 0.60 -17.20 20.69
C ILE A 495 0.06 -17.68 19.34
N VAL A 496 -1.09 -17.13 18.91
CA VAL A 496 -1.68 -17.42 17.59
C VAL A 496 -0.71 -17.06 16.47
N PHE A 497 -0.02 -15.91 16.57
CA PHE A 497 0.97 -15.50 15.58
C PHE A 497 2.14 -16.50 15.46
N VAL A 498 2.69 -16.94 16.60
CA VAL A 498 3.80 -17.91 16.59
C VAL A 498 3.35 -19.26 16.04
N GLU A 499 2.13 -19.73 16.37
CA GLU A 499 1.56 -20.95 15.80
C GLU A 499 1.39 -20.88 14.27
N GLU A 500 0.90 -19.76 13.72
CA GLU A 500 0.75 -19.58 12.28
C GLU A 500 2.11 -19.56 11.54
N VAL A 501 3.10 -18.85 12.09
CA VAL A 501 4.46 -18.82 11.52
C VAL A 501 5.13 -20.19 11.60
N ALA A 502 4.98 -20.88 12.74
CA ALA A 502 5.46 -22.23 12.96
C ALA A 502 4.82 -23.23 11.96
N GLY A 503 3.53 -23.08 11.66
CA GLY A 503 2.85 -23.87 10.63
C GLY A 503 3.47 -23.71 9.24
N SER A 504 3.80 -22.48 8.83
CA SER A 504 4.49 -22.24 7.55
C SER A 504 5.92 -22.80 7.54
N ALA A 505 6.64 -22.72 8.65
CA ALA A 505 7.97 -23.31 8.79
C ALA A 505 7.91 -24.85 8.70
N ALA A 506 6.92 -25.47 9.34
CA ALA A 506 6.69 -26.91 9.31
C ALA A 506 6.50 -27.44 7.87
N VAL A 507 5.74 -26.74 7.03
CA VAL A 507 5.54 -27.11 5.62
C VAL A 507 6.83 -27.04 4.82
N ALA A 508 7.68 -26.04 5.08
CA ALA A 508 8.95 -25.91 4.39
C ALA A 508 9.95 -27.00 4.82
N ILE A 509 10.00 -27.31 6.11
CA ILE A 509 10.78 -28.43 6.66
C ILE A 509 10.34 -29.74 6.00
N GLU A 510 9.03 -30.02 5.96
CA GLU A 510 8.47 -31.21 5.30
C GLU A 510 8.87 -31.29 3.82
N THR A 511 8.78 -30.17 3.11
CA THR A 511 9.15 -30.12 1.68
C THR A 511 10.64 -30.41 1.50
N ARG A 512 11.48 -29.92 2.40
CA ARG A 512 12.93 -30.11 2.35
C ARG A 512 13.31 -31.56 2.67
N GLU A 513 12.76 -32.14 3.72
CA GLU A 513 12.92 -33.56 4.06
C GLU A 513 12.41 -34.48 2.94
N LEU A 514 11.31 -34.10 2.28
CA LEU A 514 10.79 -34.85 1.14
C LEU A 514 11.76 -34.85 -0.04
N ILE A 515 12.39 -33.71 -0.35
CA ILE A 515 13.40 -33.62 -1.42
C ILE A 515 14.63 -34.46 -1.07
N GLU A 516 15.12 -34.36 0.16
CA GLU A 516 16.31 -35.11 0.62
C GLU A 516 16.04 -36.62 0.64
N SER A 517 14.86 -37.06 1.09
CA SER A 517 14.46 -38.47 1.06
C SER A 517 14.25 -39.00 -0.35
N GLN A 518 13.73 -38.19 -1.28
CA GLN A 518 13.65 -38.56 -2.70
C GLN A 518 15.04 -38.73 -3.32
N GLN A 519 15.98 -37.83 -3.03
CA GLN A 519 17.36 -37.94 -3.50
C GLN A 519 18.05 -39.18 -2.91
N ALA A 520 17.91 -39.42 -1.61
CA ALA A 520 18.45 -40.61 -0.96
C ALA A 520 17.85 -41.91 -1.52
N LEU A 521 16.54 -41.93 -1.84
CA LEU A 521 15.89 -43.07 -2.47
C LEU A 521 16.45 -43.30 -3.89
N LEU A 522 16.64 -42.24 -4.67
CA LEU A 522 17.23 -42.34 -6.01
C LEU A 522 18.66 -42.89 -5.94
N ASP A 523 19.51 -42.34 -5.07
CA ASP A 523 20.88 -42.81 -4.84
C ASP A 523 20.88 -44.29 -4.41
N GLY A 524 19.96 -44.68 -3.52
CA GLY A 524 19.79 -46.06 -3.08
C GLY A 524 19.37 -47.01 -4.21
N ILE A 525 18.45 -46.59 -5.10
CA ILE A 525 18.04 -47.38 -6.26
C ILE A 525 19.20 -47.55 -7.25
N ILE A 526 19.99 -46.50 -7.47
CA ILE A 526 21.13 -46.53 -8.38
C ILE A 526 22.19 -47.49 -7.86
N GLN A 527 22.53 -47.39 -6.56
CA GLN A 527 23.45 -48.33 -5.93
C GLN A 527 22.90 -49.76 -5.96
N LEU A 528 21.59 -49.97 -5.78
CA LEU A 528 20.96 -51.28 -5.90
C LEU A 528 21.13 -51.86 -7.32
N VAL A 529 20.89 -51.07 -8.37
CA VAL A 529 21.04 -51.50 -9.76
C VAL A 529 22.50 -51.82 -10.07
N ALA A 530 23.43 -50.93 -9.68
CA ALA A 530 24.86 -51.15 -9.86
C ALA A 530 25.33 -52.42 -9.14
N ASN A 531 24.94 -52.61 -7.88
CA ASN A 531 25.29 -53.81 -7.11
C ASN A 531 24.65 -55.08 -7.69
N ALA A 532 23.43 -55.01 -8.22
CA ALA A 532 22.77 -56.15 -8.86
C ALA A 532 23.50 -56.57 -10.15
N ILE A 533 24.07 -55.62 -10.88
CA ILE A 533 24.88 -55.88 -12.07
C ILE A 533 26.22 -56.50 -11.67
N ASP A 534 26.88 -55.94 -10.65
CA ASP A 534 28.10 -56.52 -10.10
C ASP A 534 27.90 -57.94 -9.55
N ALA A 535 26.71 -58.27 -9.06
CA ALA A 535 26.37 -59.61 -8.56
C ALA A 535 26.02 -60.62 -9.67
N LYS A 536 25.74 -60.17 -10.90
CA LYS A 536 25.34 -61.03 -12.01
C LYS A 536 26.48 -61.90 -12.53
N SER A 537 27.72 -61.42 -12.42
CA SER A 537 28.92 -62.22 -12.66
C SER A 537 29.70 -62.32 -11.35
N PRO A 538 30.24 -63.49 -10.96
CA PRO A 538 31.05 -63.64 -9.75
C PRO A 538 32.33 -62.77 -9.74
N TYR A 539 32.60 -62.07 -10.83
CA TYR A 539 33.87 -61.45 -11.19
C TYR A 539 33.83 -59.92 -11.12
N THR A 540 32.65 -59.32 -11.07
CA THR A 540 32.45 -57.87 -11.03
C THR A 540 32.37 -57.29 -9.61
N GLY A 541 32.65 -58.08 -8.57
CA GLY A 541 32.41 -57.69 -7.16
C GLY A 541 33.01 -56.33 -6.75
N GLY A 542 32.16 -55.30 -6.71
CA GLY A 542 32.48 -53.94 -6.30
C GLY A 542 33.16 -53.06 -7.37
N HIS A 543 33.21 -53.48 -8.62
CA HIS A 543 33.73 -52.69 -9.74
C HIS A 543 32.93 -51.40 -9.91
N CYS A 544 31.60 -51.50 -9.95
CA CYS A 544 30.71 -50.35 -10.07
C CYS A 544 30.78 -49.41 -8.85
N GLU A 545 31.27 -49.88 -7.70
CA GLU A 545 31.54 -49.04 -6.52
C GLU A 545 32.92 -48.35 -6.57
N ARG A 546 33.94 -49.04 -7.10
CA ARG A 546 35.33 -48.57 -7.07
C ARG A 546 35.67 -47.59 -8.18
N VAL A 547 35.16 -47.80 -9.41
CA VAL A 547 35.37 -46.87 -10.54
C VAL A 547 34.90 -45.45 -10.19
N PRO A 548 33.71 -45.21 -9.60
CA PRO A 548 33.29 -43.87 -9.18
C PRO A 548 34.22 -43.22 -8.16
N LYS A 549 34.82 -43.97 -7.25
CA LYS A 549 35.77 -43.43 -6.26
C LYS A 549 37.02 -42.94 -6.97
N LEU A 550 37.59 -43.78 -7.84
CA LEU A 550 38.78 -43.46 -8.60
C LEU A 550 38.56 -42.27 -9.56
N ALA A 551 37.44 -42.26 -10.27
CA ALA A 551 37.05 -41.17 -11.16
C ALA A 551 36.88 -39.84 -10.42
N GLN A 552 36.27 -39.84 -9.23
CA GLN A 552 36.13 -38.65 -8.39
C GLN A 552 37.48 -38.15 -7.86
N MET A 553 38.40 -39.04 -7.46
CA MET A 553 39.75 -38.65 -7.05
C MET A 553 40.50 -37.96 -8.20
N LEU A 554 40.37 -38.49 -9.42
CA LEU A 554 40.96 -37.90 -10.62
C LEU A 554 40.34 -36.55 -11.00
N ALA A 555 39.02 -36.44 -10.92
CA ALA A 555 38.33 -35.17 -11.17
C ALA A 555 38.76 -34.09 -10.17
N ALA A 556 38.85 -34.43 -8.88
CA ALA A 556 39.34 -33.51 -7.86
C ALA A 556 40.80 -33.07 -8.13
N ALA A 557 41.69 -34.00 -8.49
CA ALA A 557 43.07 -33.66 -8.84
C ALA A 557 43.16 -32.80 -10.12
N ALA A 558 42.24 -32.99 -11.08
CA ALA A 558 42.16 -32.16 -12.27
C ALA A 558 41.70 -30.73 -11.93
N GLU A 559 40.75 -30.56 -11.00
CA GLU A 559 40.32 -29.23 -10.54
C GLU A 559 41.39 -28.50 -9.72
N GLU A 560 42.25 -29.23 -9.00
CA GLU A 560 43.38 -28.68 -8.24
C GLU A 560 44.58 -28.31 -9.12
N ALA A 561 44.70 -28.89 -10.31
CA ALA A 561 45.82 -28.64 -11.21
C ALA A 561 45.82 -27.17 -11.70
N THR A 562 46.95 -26.48 -11.49
CA THR A 562 47.11 -25.05 -11.87
C THR A 562 47.84 -24.86 -13.20
N GLU A 563 48.36 -25.93 -13.80
CA GLU A 563 49.15 -25.90 -15.05
C GLU A 563 48.62 -26.94 -16.05
N GLY A 564 48.86 -26.71 -17.35
CA GLY A 564 48.46 -27.65 -18.41
C GLY A 564 46.97 -27.59 -18.78
N VAL A 565 46.48 -28.67 -19.39
CA VAL A 565 45.13 -28.79 -19.99
C VAL A 565 44.00 -28.67 -18.95
N PHE A 566 44.32 -28.88 -17.66
CA PHE A 566 43.35 -28.85 -16.56
C PHE A 566 43.28 -27.49 -15.83
N SER A 567 44.13 -26.52 -16.18
CA SER A 567 44.24 -25.25 -15.45
C SER A 567 42.91 -24.47 -15.34
N GLU A 568 42.05 -24.54 -16.36
CA GLU A 568 40.74 -23.89 -16.40
C GLU A 568 39.57 -24.83 -16.04
N PHE A 569 39.83 -26.12 -15.78
CA PHE A 569 38.78 -27.10 -15.54
C PHE A 569 38.19 -26.96 -14.14
N ARG A 570 36.90 -26.63 -14.04
CA ARG A 570 36.15 -26.58 -12.78
C ARG A 570 34.78 -27.21 -12.99
N MET A 571 34.29 -27.94 -12.00
CA MET A 571 32.95 -28.53 -12.00
C MET A 571 32.10 -27.86 -10.93
N THR A 572 30.85 -27.55 -11.26
CA THR A 572 29.86 -27.16 -10.23
C THR A 572 29.43 -28.38 -9.40
N ASP A 573 28.80 -28.15 -8.24
CA ASP A 573 28.31 -29.25 -7.40
C ASP A 573 27.30 -30.17 -8.13
N ASP A 574 26.45 -29.58 -8.98
CA ASP A 574 25.52 -30.35 -9.82
C ASP A 574 26.28 -31.22 -10.84
N GLU A 575 27.34 -30.69 -11.47
CA GLU A 575 28.14 -31.46 -12.43
C GLU A 575 28.93 -32.58 -11.75
N ARG A 576 29.43 -32.34 -10.53
CA ARG A 576 30.12 -33.38 -9.74
C ARG A 576 29.16 -34.51 -9.37
N TYR A 577 27.93 -34.16 -8.98
CA TYR A 577 26.88 -35.15 -8.70
C TYR A 577 26.46 -35.91 -9.97
N GLU A 578 26.28 -35.20 -11.09
CA GLU A 578 25.99 -35.77 -12.40
C GLU A 578 27.08 -36.78 -12.84
N PHE A 579 28.35 -36.40 -12.74
CA PHE A 579 29.48 -37.27 -13.08
C PHE A 579 29.59 -38.48 -12.15
N ARG A 580 29.37 -38.30 -10.84
CA ARG A 580 29.31 -39.41 -9.88
C ARG A 580 28.23 -40.41 -10.28
N LEU A 581 27.05 -39.92 -10.66
CA LEU A 581 25.93 -40.77 -11.06
C LEU A 581 26.24 -41.57 -12.33
N ALA A 582 26.81 -40.88 -13.32
CA ALA A 582 27.27 -41.50 -14.54
C ALA A 582 28.32 -42.59 -14.29
N ALA A 583 29.27 -42.35 -13.38
CA ALA A 583 30.27 -43.33 -12.99
C ALA A 583 29.63 -44.59 -12.36
N TRP A 584 28.59 -44.43 -11.53
CA TRP A 584 27.90 -45.59 -10.95
C TRP A 584 27.12 -46.41 -11.99
N LEU A 585 26.69 -45.78 -13.08
CA LEU A 585 25.81 -46.38 -14.09
C LEU A 585 26.52 -46.71 -15.41
N HIS A 586 27.82 -46.47 -15.53
CA HIS A 586 28.59 -46.63 -16.77
C HIS A 586 28.42 -48.04 -17.38
N ASP A 587 28.37 -49.06 -16.53
CA ASP A 587 28.20 -50.44 -16.91
C ASP A 587 26.77 -50.97 -16.83
N CYS A 588 25.77 -50.10 -16.69
CA CYS A 588 24.41 -50.56 -16.41
C CYS A 588 23.81 -51.45 -17.52
N GLY A 589 24.25 -51.28 -18.76
CA GLY A 589 23.85 -52.11 -19.89
C GLY A 589 24.33 -53.57 -19.84
N LYS A 590 25.33 -53.92 -19.01
CA LYS A 590 25.80 -55.31 -18.81
C LYS A 590 24.70 -56.23 -18.25
N ILE A 591 23.61 -55.65 -17.73
CA ILE A 591 22.40 -56.41 -17.36
C ILE A 591 21.81 -57.20 -18.53
N THR A 592 22.02 -56.75 -19.78
CA THR A 592 21.53 -57.42 -20.98
C THR A 592 22.53 -58.40 -21.59
N SER A 593 23.82 -58.27 -21.28
CA SER A 593 24.87 -59.12 -21.82
C SER A 593 24.76 -60.56 -21.28
N PRO A 594 24.86 -61.60 -22.12
CA PRO A 594 24.85 -62.99 -21.64
C PRO A 594 26.09 -63.32 -20.79
N GLU A 595 25.89 -63.90 -19.61
CA GLU A 595 26.96 -64.23 -18.64
C GLU A 595 28.06 -65.09 -19.28
N TYR A 596 27.68 -66.13 -20.02
CA TYR A 596 28.63 -67.02 -20.68
C TYR A 596 29.51 -66.36 -21.76
N VAL A 597 29.11 -65.19 -22.28
CA VAL A 597 29.93 -64.41 -23.22
C VAL A 597 30.90 -63.51 -22.46
N VAL A 598 30.45 -62.89 -21.36
CA VAL A 598 31.28 -62.04 -20.50
C VAL A 598 32.39 -62.86 -19.83
N ASP A 599 32.04 -64.07 -19.38
CA ASP A 599 32.89 -64.96 -18.59
C ASP A 599 33.63 -66.01 -19.45
N LYS A 600 33.57 -65.87 -20.79
CA LYS A 600 34.08 -66.86 -21.75
C LYS A 600 35.58 -67.12 -21.59
N ALA A 601 35.93 -68.24 -20.95
CA ALA A 601 37.31 -68.59 -20.62
C ALA A 601 38.08 -69.32 -21.74
N VAL A 602 37.38 -70.04 -22.62
CA VAL A 602 37.97 -70.80 -23.74
C VAL A 602 37.15 -70.63 -25.01
N LYS A 603 37.74 -70.91 -26.17
CA LYS A 603 37.15 -70.62 -27.50
C LYS A 603 35.79 -71.31 -27.73
N LEU A 604 35.62 -72.55 -27.27
CA LEU A 604 34.40 -73.35 -27.44
C LEU A 604 33.43 -73.26 -26.25
N GLU A 605 33.67 -72.35 -25.31
CA GLU A 605 32.77 -72.13 -24.18
C GLU A 605 31.49 -71.45 -24.67
N THR A 606 30.35 -72.03 -24.29
CA THR A 606 29.02 -71.41 -24.42
C THR A 606 28.38 -71.42 -23.04
N LEU A 607 27.13 -71.86 -22.88
CA LEU A 607 26.60 -72.20 -21.54
C LEU A 607 27.41 -73.31 -20.84
N TYR A 608 28.12 -74.12 -21.63
CA TYR A 608 29.15 -75.05 -21.17
C TYR A 608 30.23 -75.20 -22.25
N ASN A 609 31.35 -75.81 -21.87
CA ASN A 609 32.48 -76.07 -22.76
C ASN A 609 32.19 -77.18 -23.77
N ARG A 610 32.06 -76.83 -25.05
CA ARG A 610 31.73 -77.80 -26.10
C ARG A 610 32.89 -78.69 -26.52
N ILE A 611 34.09 -78.51 -25.96
CA ILE A 611 35.20 -79.45 -26.13
C ILE A 611 34.84 -80.88 -25.70
N HIS A 612 33.89 -81.02 -24.77
CA HIS A 612 33.42 -82.33 -24.32
C HIS A 612 32.71 -83.11 -25.43
N GLU A 613 31.95 -82.45 -26.30
CA GLU A 613 31.30 -83.09 -27.45
C GLU A 613 32.36 -83.59 -28.45
N ILE A 614 33.35 -82.76 -28.74
CA ILE A 614 34.48 -83.12 -29.61
C ILE A 614 35.24 -84.30 -29.01
N ARG A 615 35.53 -84.26 -27.70
CA ARG A 615 36.16 -85.37 -26.97
C ARG A 615 35.37 -86.66 -27.16
N THR A 616 34.05 -86.63 -27.00
CA THR A 616 33.21 -87.82 -27.21
C THR A 616 33.35 -88.39 -28.63
N ARG A 617 33.45 -87.55 -29.67
CA ARG A 617 33.67 -88.02 -31.05
C ARG A 617 35.05 -88.67 -31.20
N PHE A 618 36.09 -88.13 -30.55
CA PHE A 618 37.41 -88.77 -30.48
C PHE A 618 37.39 -90.11 -29.73
N GLU A 619 36.65 -90.23 -28.63
CA GLU A 619 36.46 -91.49 -27.90
C GLU A 619 35.77 -92.56 -28.78
N VAL A 620 34.80 -92.13 -29.61
CA VAL A 620 34.16 -93.00 -30.60
C VAL A 620 35.18 -93.49 -31.63
N LEU A 621 35.97 -92.60 -32.24
CA LEU A 621 37.02 -92.99 -33.21
C LEU A 621 38.09 -93.90 -32.58
N HIS A 622 38.45 -93.62 -31.33
CA HIS A 622 39.40 -94.44 -30.57
C HIS A 622 38.87 -95.88 -30.37
N ARG A 623 37.56 -96.02 -30.12
CA ARG A 623 36.89 -97.32 -30.03
C ARG A 623 36.67 -97.97 -31.40
N ASP A 624 36.40 -97.19 -32.44
CA ASP A 624 36.29 -97.69 -33.81
C ASP A 624 37.62 -98.26 -34.32
N ALA A 625 38.76 -97.71 -33.89
CA ALA A 625 40.08 -98.31 -34.16
C ALA A 625 40.21 -99.71 -33.55
N GLU A 626 39.71 -99.92 -32.33
CA GLU A 626 39.67 -101.24 -31.68
C GLU A 626 38.72 -102.21 -32.41
N ILE A 627 37.51 -101.76 -32.76
CA ILE A 627 36.55 -102.55 -33.53
C ILE A 627 37.14 -102.94 -34.89
N THR A 628 37.84 -102.02 -35.55
CA THR A 628 38.52 -102.27 -36.84
C THR A 628 39.61 -103.32 -36.69
N CYS A 629 40.40 -103.28 -35.60
CA CYS A 629 41.40 -104.31 -35.29
C CYS A 629 40.75 -105.68 -35.08
N LEU A 630 39.70 -105.76 -34.25
CA LEU A 630 38.99 -107.00 -33.97
C LEU A 630 38.36 -107.60 -35.24
N ASN A 631 37.70 -106.77 -36.06
CA ASN A 631 37.13 -107.18 -37.34
C ASN A 631 38.21 -107.66 -38.33
N ALA A 632 39.36 -106.98 -38.40
CA ALA A 632 40.48 -107.42 -39.23
C ALA A 632 41.02 -108.79 -38.79
N ARG A 633 41.13 -109.02 -37.47
CA ARG A 633 41.53 -110.31 -36.90
C ARG A 633 40.50 -111.41 -37.20
N LEU A 634 39.21 -111.11 -37.09
CA LEU A 634 38.12 -112.04 -37.44
C LEU A 634 38.11 -112.36 -38.95
N ALA A 635 38.50 -111.41 -39.80
CA ALA A 635 38.63 -111.61 -41.24
C ALA A 635 39.90 -112.38 -41.66
N GLY A 636 40.74 -112.80 -40.70
CA GLY A 636 41.95 -113.59 -40.95
C GLY A 636 43.22 -112.79 -41.23
N ALA A 637 43.24 -111.48 -40.94
CA ALA A 637 44.46 -110.66 -41.03
C ALA A 637 45.47 -111.03 -39.93
N ASP A 638 46.74 -110.66 -40.14
CA ASP A 638 47.80 -110.83 -39.12
C ASP A 638 47.47 -110.02 -37.86
N GLY A 639 47.33 -110.72 -36.74
CA GLY A 639 46.97 -110.14 -35.45
C GLY A 639 47.99 -109.14 -34.93
N GLN A 640 49.29 -109.30 -35.25
CA GLN A 640 50.32 -108.36 -34.81
C GLN A 640 50.26 -107.06 -35.63
N GLN A 641 50.08 -107.18 -36.94
CA GLN A 641 49.95 -106.01 -37.83
C GLN A 641 48.66 -105.23 -37.55
N ALA A 642 47.54 -105.92 -37.28
CA ALA A 642 46.28 -105.27 -36.91
C ALA A 642 46.39 -104.50 -35.59
N GLU A 643 47.05 -105.08 -34.59
CA GLU A 643 47.28 -104.44 -33.29
C GLU A 643 48.19 -103.22 -33.40
N GLN A 644 49.24 -103.30 -34.21
CA GLN A 644 50.15 -102.16 -34.44
C GLN A 644 49.43 -100.98 -35.12
N LYS A 645 48.56 -101.26 -36.10
CA LYS A 645 47.72 -100.23 -36.74
C LYS A 645 46.76 -99.58 -35.76
N LYS A 646 46.11 -100.38 -34.90
CA LYS A 646 45.24 -99.89 -33.83
C LYS A 646 45.99 -98.93 -32.91
N CYS A 647 47.14 -99.36 -32.38
CA CYS A 647 47.94 -98.53 -31.46
C CYS A 647 48.44 -97.24 -32.12
N ALA A 648 48.86 -97.29 -33.39
CA ALA A 648 49.29 -96.11 -34.13
C ALA A 648 48.13 -95.11 -34.32
N GLU A 649 46.94 -95.59 -34.66
CA GLU A 649 45.76 -94.76 -34.85
C GLU A 649 45.28 -94.14 -33.53
N GLN A 650 45.22 -94.92 -32.45
CA GLN A 650 44.86 -94.43 -31.12
C GLN A 650 45.85 -93.37 -30.62
N ALA A 651 47.15 -93.55 -30.86
CA ALA A 651 48.18 -92.57 -30.52
C ALA A 651 48.03 -91.26 -31.33
N ARG A 652 47.73 -91.37 -32.65
CA ARG A 652 47.45 -90.22 -33.52
C ARG A 652 46.25 -89.42 -33.02
N LEU A 653 45.14 -90.10 -32.73
CA LEU A 653 43.92 -89.46 -32.21
C LEU A 653 44.15 -88.74 -30.88
N GLN A 654 44.96 -89.32 -29.98
CA GLN A 654 45.31 -88.70 -28.70
C GLN A 654 46.15 -87.42 -28.88
N GLU A 655 47.09 -87.43 -29.82
CA GLU A 655 47.94 -86.28 -30.15
C GLU A 655 47.12 -85.15 -30.79
N GLU A 656 46.26 -85.49 -31.76
CA GLU A 656 45.36 -84.54 -32.43
C GLU A 656 44.35 -83.91 -31.46
N PHE A 657 43.74 -84.70 -30.57
CA PHE A 657 42.84 -84.15 -29.55
C PHE A 657 43.59 -83.22 -28.58
N THR A 658 44.81 -83.58 -28.18
CA THR A 658 45.64 -82.74 -27.30
C THR A 658 45.93 -81.40 -27.95
N PHE A 659 46.23 -81.38 -29.26
CA PHE A 659 46.41 -80.15 -30.02
C PHE A 659 45.13 -79.29 -30.04
N LEU A 660 43.96 -79.88 -30.33
CA LEU A 660 42.69 -79.15 -30.30
C LEU A 660 42.35 -78.61 -28.91
N ALA A 661 42.63 -79.37 -27.85
CA ALA A 661 42.40 -78.96 -26.47
C ALA A 661 43.27 -77.76 -26.10
N THR A 662 44.53 -77.72 -26.55
CA THR A 662 45.41 -76.55 -26.39
C THR A 662 44.91 -75.35 -27.18
N ALA A 663 44.51 -75.55 -28.45
CA ALA A 663 43.96 -74.48 -29.29
C ALA A 663 42.71 -73.83 -28.66
N ASN A 664 41.88 -74.62 -27.96
CA ASN A 664 40.70 -74.14 -27.26
C ASN A 664 41.02 -73.13 -26.13
N LEU A 665 42.21 -73.20 -25.49
CA LEU A 665 42.56 -72.30 -24.38
C LEU A 665 42.69 -70.84 -24.83
N GLY A 666 43.03 -70.57 -26.09
CA GLY A 666 43.10 -69.21 -26.64
C GLY A 666 44.20 -68.30 -26.06
N SER A 667 45.24 -68.88 -25.44
CA SER A 667 46.35 -68.14 -24.83
C SER A 667 47.40 -67.63 -25.81
N GLU A 668 47.53 -68.27 -26.98
CA GLU A 668 48.49 -67.92 -28.03
C GLU A 668 47.79 -67.43 -29.29
N ALA A 669 48.49 -66.64 -30.10
CA ALA A 669 47.97 -66.21 -31.40
C ALA A 669 47.80 -67.42 -32.33
N MET A 670 46.65 -67.52 -32.98
CA MET A 670 46.37 -68.59 -33.93
C MET A 670 47.12 -68.33 -35.23
N SER A 671 48.08 -69.19 -35.58
CA SER A 671 48.80 -69.13 -36.86
C SER A 671 47.95 -69.70 -38.00
N GLU A 672 48.24 -69.30 -39.25
CA GLU A 672 47.57 -69.89 -40.41
C GLU A 672 47.81 -71.40 -40.51
N ASP A 673 49.04 -71.85 -40.23
CA ASP A 673 49.42 -73.28 -40.23
C ASP A 673 48.62 -74.07 -39.17
N ASP A 674 48.44 -73.52 -37.96
CA ASP A 674 47.65 -74.16 -36.92
C ASP A 674 46.16 -74.19 -37.28
N ALA A 675 45.63 -73.11 -37.86
CA ALA A 675 44.24 -73.08 -38.32
C ALA A 675 43.99 -74.10 -39.45
N GLU A 676 44.93 -74.26 -40.39
CA GLU A 676 44.87 -75.30 -41.42
C GLU A 676 44.94 -76.71 -40.81
N ARG A 677 45.81 -76.92 -39.81
CA ARG A 677 45.88 -78.19 -39.07
C ARG A 677 44.57 -78.52 -38.37
N ILE A 678 43.92 -77.55 -37.72
CA ILE A 678 42.59 -77.73 -37.11
C ILE A 678 41.56 -78.15 -38.16
N ARG A 679 41.55 -77.50 -39.33
CA ARG A 679 40.63 -77.86 -40.43
C ARG A 679 40.92 -79.27 -40.97
N ALA A 680 42.19 -79.66 -41.08
CA ALA A 680 42.58 -81.00 -41.52
C ALA A 680 42.14 -82.09 -40.52
N ILE A 681 42.32 -81.85 -39.22
CA ILE A 681 41.81 -82.74 -38.16
C ILE A 681 40.27 -82.79 -38.21
N GLY A 682 39.63 -81.64 -38.35
CA GLY A 682 38.17 -81.51 -38.42
C GLY A 682 37.53 -82.23 -39.61
N ALA A 683 38.24 -82.34 -40.73
CA ALA A 683 37.76 -83.00 -41.94
C ALA A 683 37.70 -84.54 -41.83
N GLN A 684 38.32 -85.13 -40.82
CA GLN A 684 38.18 -86.56 -40.53
C GLN A 684 36.71 -86.88 -40.22
N THR A 685 36.22 -88.05 -40.63
CA THR A 685 34.81 -88.41 -40.47
C THR A 685 34.58 -89.48 -39.43
N TRP A 686 33.50 -89.36 -38.66
CA TRP A 686 32.98 -90.39 -37.76
C TRP A 686 31.54 -90.78 -38.15
N GLN A 687 31.06 -91.92 -37.67
CA GLN A 687 29.75 -92.46 -38.05
C GLN A 687 28.67 -92.13 -37.01
N ARG A 688 27.66 -91.37 -37.42
CA ARG A 688 26.47 -91.11 -36.61
C ARG A 688 25.34 -92.09 -36.97
N HIS A 689 24.85 -92.81 -35.96
CA HIS A 689 23.78 -93.80 -36.13
C HIS A 689 22.39 -93.31 -35.68
N PHE A 690 22.31 -92.17 -35.00
CA PHE A 690 21.07 -91.61 -34.48
C PHE A 690 20.73 -90.31 -35.19
N SER A 691 19.44 -90.03 -35.41
CA SER A 691 18.99 -88.74 -35.96
C SER A 691 19.44 -87.59 -35.05
N ASP A 692 19.95 -86.52 -35.65
CA ASP A 692 20.30 -85.26 -35.01
C ASP A 692 19.11 -84.28 -34.99
N ARG A 693 17.93 -84.72 -35.46
CA ARG A 693 16.70 -83.92 -35.51
C ARG A 693 15.70 -84.25 -34.40
N ILE A 694 15.84 -85.42 -33.77
CA ILE A 694 14.93 -85.86 -32.71
C ILE A 694 15.33 -85.20 -31.39
N GLY A 695 14.38 -84.54 -30.72
CA GLY A 695 14.58 -83.89 -29.42
C GLY A 695 15.13 -82.47 -29.48
N LEU A 696 15.16 -81.85 -30.67
CA LEU A 696 15.56 -80.45 -30.86
C LEU A 696 14.49 -79.46 -30.39
N SER A 697 14.94 -78.30 -29.90
CA SER A 697 14.07 -77.14 -29.65
C SER A 697 13.48 -76.57 -30.95
N ASP A 698 12.39 -75.80 -30.85
CA ASP A 698 11.74 -75.17 -32.02
C ASP A 698 12.72 -74.30 -32.83
N ASP A 699 13.57 -73.53 -32.16
CA ASP A 699 14.61 -72.70 -32.79
C ASP A 699 15.61 -73.53 -33.61
N GLU A 700 16.05 -74.68 -33.07
CA GLU A 700 16.99 -75.58 -33.74
C GLU A 700 16.34 -76.31 -34.91
N GLN A 701 15.08 -76.70 -34.78
CA GLN A 701 14.30 -77.28 -35.88
C GLN A 701 14.14 -76.27 -37.02
N GLN A 702 13.87 -75.01 -36.69
CA GLN A 702 13.74 -73.93 -37.67
C GLN A 702 15.06 -73.65 -38.38
N ALA A 703 16.20 -73.70 -37.68
CA ALA A 703 17.53 -73.58 -38.29
C ALA A 703 17.85 -74.70 -39.29
N LEU A 704 17.18 -75.86 -39.17
CA LEU A 704 17.30 -77.00 -40.08
C LEU A 704 16.14 -77.11 -41.09
N ALA A 705 15.24 -76.14 -41.12
CA ALA A 705 14.10 -76.12 -42.01
C ALA A 705 14.56 -76.04 -43.48
N GLY A 706 14.00 -76.91 -44.33
CA GLY A 706 14.37 -76.98 -45.75
C GLY A 706 15.64 -77.78 -46.06
N LEU A 707 16.42 -78.19 -45.06
CA LEU A 707 17.55 -79.10 -45.24
C LEU A 707 17.06 -80.55 -45.21
N GLN A 708 17.51 -81.39 -46.14
CA GLN A 708 17.21 -82.83 -46.13
C GLN A 708 18.02 -83.55 -45.04
N GLU A 709 17.40 -84.48 -44.30
CA GLU A 709 18.11 -85.32 -43.35
C GLU A 709 18.93 -86.41 -44.06
N PRO A 710 20.23 -86.57 -43.75
CA PRO A 710 21.05 -87.66 -44.30
C PRO A 710 20.52 -89.05 -43.90
N SER A 711 20.69 -90.05 -44.77
CA SER A 711 20.39 -91.45 -44.43
C SER A 711 21.37 -91.98 -43.38
N LEU A 712 20.85 -92.66 -42.36
CA LEU A 712 21.65 -93.26 -41.28
C LEU A 712 22.15 -94.67 -41.66
N PRO A 713 23.38 -95.07 -41.25
CA PRO A 713 24.38 -94.25 -40.57
C PRO A 713 24.98 -93.19 -41.49
N ALA A 714 25.18 -91.98 -40.96
CA ALA A 714 25.68 -90.83 -41.71
C ALA A 714 27.15 -90.56 -41.33
N ALA A 715 28.00 -90.35 -42.33
CA ALA A 715 29.37 -89.89 -42.12
C ALA A 715 29.36 -88.37 -41.87
N GLU A 716 29.85 -87.94 -40.70
CA GLU A 716 29.97 -86.53 -40.33
C GLU A 716 31.42 -86.15 -40.09
N PRO A 717 31.85 -84.93 -40.46
CA PRO A 717 33.16 -84.43 -40.06
C PRO A 717 33.28 -84.33 -38.53
N LEU A 718 34.50 -84.46 -38.03
CA LEU A 718 34.83 -84.46 -36.61
C LEU A 718 34.58 -83.09 -35.99
N LEU A 719 34.87 -82.03 -36.74
CA LEU A 719 34.53 -80.64 -36.43
C LEU A 719 33.65 -80.05 -37.53
N ALA A 720 32.58 -79.34 -37.17
CA ALA A 720 31.64 -78.78 -38.13
C ALA A 720 31.07 -77.43 -37.70
N ASP A 721 30.96 -76.52 -38.66
CA ASP A 721 30.14 -75.30 -38.53
C ASP A 721 28.73 -75.61 -39.05
N LYS A 722 27.88 -76.14 -38.17
CA LYS A 722 26.52 -76.57 -38.52
C LYS A 722 25.57 -75.36 -38.64
N PRO A 723 24.51 -75.43 -39.47
CA PRO A 723 23.49 -74.38 -39.53
C PRO A 723 22.83 -74.09 -38.16
N THR A 724 22.70 -75.10 -37.30
CA THR A 724 22.18 -74.96 -35.93
C THR A 724 23.09 -74.14 -35.01
N HIS A 725 24.36 -73.93 -35.38
CA HIS A 725 25.30 -73.08 -34.64
C HIS A 725 25.08 -71.59 -34.90
N LEU A 726 24.40 -71.24 -35.99
CA LEU A 726 24.11 -69.86 -36.37
C LEU A 726 22.78 -69.42 -35.75
N ARG A 727 22.73 -68.16 -35.31
CA ARG A 727 21.49 -67.49 -34.90
C ARG A 727 21.40 -66.15 -35.61
N SER A 728 20.34 -65.95 -36.38
CA SER A 728 20.01 -64.66 -37.01
C SER A 728 19.54 -63.65 -35.96
N TRP A 729 19.65 -62.37 -36.27
CA TRP A 729 19.11 -61.27 -35.47
C TRP A 729 17.57 -61.25 -35.39
N GLY A 730 16.89 -61.92 -36.32
CA GLY A 730 15.42 -61.91 -36.40
C GLY A 730 14.88 -60.48 -36.52
N ASP A 731 13.77 -60.19 -35.83
CA ASP A 731 13.15 -58.86 -35.82
C ASP A 731 13.89 -57.85 -34.90
N ARG A 732 14.81 -58.31 -34.06
CA ARG A 732 15.46 -57.52 -32.99
C ARG A 732 16.90 -57.16 -33.35
N ILE A 733 17.06 -56.45 -34.47
CA ILE A 733 18.34 -55.88 -34.89
C ILE A 733 18.60 -54.60 -34.08
N PRO A 734 19.72 -54.49 -33.34
CA PRO A 734 20.04 -53.31 -32.55
C PRO A 734 20.38 -52.11 -33.47
N PRO A 735 19.88 -50.90 -33.15
CA PRO A 735 20.01 -49.72 -34.02
C PRO A 735 21.37 -49.03 -33.85
N VAL A 736 22.45 -49.72 -34.22
CA VAL A 736 23.83 -49.27 -33.94
C VAL A 736 24.57 -48.72 -35.16
N ARG A 737 24.02 -48.87 -36.36
CA ARG A 737 24.65 -48.41 -37.59
C ARG A 737 24.29 -46.95 -37.84
N ALA A 738 25.23 -46.16 -38.36
CA ALA A 738 25.01 -44.75 -38.68
C ALA A 738 23.90 -44.54 -39.74
N ASP A 739 23.65 -45.53 -40.61
CA ASP A 739 22.62 -45.49 -41.66
C ASP A 739 21.23 -45.99 -41.20
N ASP A 740 21.08 -46.47 -39.96
CA ASP A 740 19.81 -46.96 -39.44
C ASP A 740 18.91 -45.81 -38.95
N PRO A 741 17.70 -45.59 -39.52
CA PRO A 741 16.82 -44.50 -39.10
C PRO A 741 16.29 -44.64 -37.66
N ARG A 742 16.39 -45.82 -37.04
CA ARG A 742 16.04 -46.05 -35.62
C ARG A 742 17.14 -45.60 -34.66
N ASN A 743 18.35 -45.37 -35.17
CA ASN A 743 19.50 -44.90 -34.39
C ASN A 743 19.39 -43.38 -34.18
N ILE A 744 18.65 -42.99 -33.15
CA ILE A 744 18.49 -41.58 -32.77
C ILE A 744 19.65 -41.05 -31.91
N TRP A 745 20.53 -41.94 -31.45
CA TRP A 745 21.64 -41.63 -30.54
C TRP A 745 22.95 -41.34 -31.26
N GLY A 746 23.04 -41.60 -32.56
CA GLY A 746 24.21 -41.32 -33.39
C GLY A 746 25.31 -42.38 -33.31
N PHE A 747 24.98 -43.63 -32.99
CA PHE A 747 25.97 -44.72 -32.95
C PHE A 747 26.56 -45.04 -34.32
N ASP A 748 27.81 -45.50 -34.36
CA ASP A 748 28.50 -46.00 -35.55
C ASP A 748 29.30 -47.27 -35.21
N MET A 749 28.60 -48.40 -35.11
CA MET A 749 29.22 -49.70 -34.86
C MET A 749 29.01 -50.68 -36.01
N ALA A 750 30.02 -51.50 -36.28
CA ALA A 750 29.92 -52.60 -37.21
C ALA A 750 29.04 -53.72 -36.62
N LEU A 751 27.89 -53.97 -37.26
CA LEU A 751 26.98 -55.05 -36.89
C LEU A 751 27.40 -56.36 -37.58
N PRO A 752 27.69 -57.45 -36.83
CA PRO A 752 27.97 -58.76 -37.39
C PRO A 752 26.78 -59.34 -38.17
N GLU A 753 27.04 -60.21 -39.15
CA GLU A 753 26.00 -60.85 -39.97
C GLU A 753 25.00 -61.65 -39.11
N TYR A 754 25.50 -62.37 -38.12
CA TYR A 754 24.71 -63.19 -37.20
C TYR A 754 24.72 -62.62 -35.79
N ALA A 755 23.62 -62.85 -35.05
CA ALA A 755 23.53 -62.52 -33.64
C ALA A 755 24.47 -63.38 -32.78
N TYR A 756 24.67 -64.64 -33.19
CA TYR A 756 25.64 -65.58 -32.61
C TYR A 756 26.13 -66.55 -33.68
N ASN A 757 27.44 -66.85 -33.67
CA ASN A 757 28.04 -67.91 -34.46
C ASN A 757 28.81 -68.88 -33.56
N ARG A 758 28.21 -70.04 -33.29
CA ARG A 758 28.78 -71.08 -32.42
C ARG A 758 29.51 -72.17 -33.21
N GLY A 759 29.97 -71.88 -34.42
CA GLY A 759 30.72 -72.84 -35.25
C GLY A 759 31.94 -73.40 -34.52
N GLU A 760 32.17 -74.71 -34.57
CA GLU A 760 33.32 -75.33 -33.91
C GLU A 760 34.64 -74.88 -34.56
N LEU A 761 34.69 -74.85 -35.90
CA LEU A 761 35.86 -74.37 -36.65
C LEU A 761 35.96 -72.85 -36.55
N HIS A 762 34.83 -72.13 -36.69
CA HIS A 762 34.78 -70.67 -36.49
C HIS A 762 35.39 -70.25 -35.15
N ASN A 763 34.97 -70.89 -34.05
CA ASN A 763 35.46 -70.55 -32.72
C ASN A 763 36.92 -70.96 -32.52
N LEU A 764 37.33 -72.17 -32.93
CA LEU A 764 38.71 -72.63 -32.71
C LEU A 764 39.74 -71.82 -33.52
N THR A 765 39.37 -71.33 -34.70
CA THR A 765 40.28 -70.68 -35.64
C THR A 765 40.34 -69.15 -35.52
N ILE A 766 39.68 -68.55 -34.52
CA ILE A 766 39.80 -67.10 -34.28
C ILE A 766 41.27 -66.69 -34.04
N PRO A 767 41.71 -65.54 -34.57
CA PRO A 767 43.12 -65.13 -34.59
C PRO A 767 43.68 -64.84 -33.18
N HIS A 768 42.89 -64.21 -32.31
CA HIS A 768 43.33 -63.79 -30.98
C HIS A 768 42.24 -63.93 -29.92
N GLY A 769 42.62 -64.41 -28.74
CA GLY A 769 41.74 -64.54 -27.58
C GLY A 769 40.70 -65.65 -27.72
N THR A 770 39.58 -65.49 -27.02
CA THR A 770 38.52 -66.51 -26.88
C THR A 770 37.18 -66.09 -27.49
N LEU A 771 37.02 -64.81 -27.85
CA LEU A 771 35.78 -64.21 -28.31
C LEU A 771 35.77 -64.08 -29.84
N THR A 772 34.68 -64.55 -30.46
CA THR A 772 34.33 -64.29 -31.85
C THR A 772 33.90 -62.82 -32.06
N ASP A 773 33.77 -62.37 -33.31
CA ASP A 773 33.32 -61.01 -33.61
C ASP A 773 31.86 -60.78 -33.14
N GLU A 774 31.01 -61.80 -33.25
CA GLU A 774 29.63 -61.76 -32.74
C GLU A 774 29.61 -61.60 -31.22
N GLU A 775 30.42 -62.37 -30.50
CA GLU A 775 30.53 -62.30 -29.04
C GLU A 775 31.16 -60.98 -28.57
N ARG A 776 32.17 -60.50 -29.28
CA ARG A 776 32.78 -59.18 -29.02
C ARG A 776 31.77 -58.07 -29.21
N PHE A 777 30.96 -58.13 -30.27
CA PHE A 777 29.86 -57.18 -30.46
C PHE A 777 28.88 -57.23 -29.28
N ARG A 778 28.51 -58.42 -28.79
CA ARG A 778 27.62 -58.56 -27.60
C ARG A 778 28.21 -58.00 -26.33
N ILE A 779 29.53 -58.05 -26.16
CA ILE A 779 30.19 -57.34 -25.08
C ILE A 779 30.08 -55.84 -25.33
N ASN A 780 30.52 -55.32 -26.48
CA ASN A 780 30.53 -53.89 -26.77
C ASN A 780 29.12 -53.25 -26.73
N GLU A 781 28.08 -54.02 -27.07
CA GLU A 781 26.66 -53.63 -27.05
C GLU A 781 26.22 -53.15 -25.65
N HIS A 782 26.89 -53.53 -24.55
CA HIS A 782 26.53 -53.04 -23.22
C HIS A 782 26.55 -51.50 -23.13
N ILE A 783 27.42 -50.83 -23.88
CA ILE A 783 27.47 -49.37 -23.88
C ILE A 783 26.28 -48.75 -24.60
N VAL A 784 25.88 -49.35 -25.72
CA VAL A 784 24.64 -48.99 -26.42
C VAL A 784 23.45 -49.14 -25.48
N GLN A 785 23.40 -50.24 -24.73
CA GLN A 785 22.33 -50.50 -23.77
C GLN A 785 22.37 -49.54 -22.57
N THR A 786 23.55 -49.20 -22.05
CA THR A 786 23.72 -48.16 -21.03
C THR A 786 23.07 -46.85 -21.49
N ILE A 787 23.41 -46.37 -22.69
CA ILE A 787 22.86 -45.11 -23.22
C ILE A 787 21.35 -45.23 -23.42
N CYS A 788 20.88 -46.28 -24.09
CA CYS A 788 19.44 -46.45 -24.38
C CYS A 788 18.60 -46.55 -23.09
N MET A 789 19.11 -47.25 -22.07
CA MET A 789 18.41 -47.41 -20.79
C MET A 789 18.37 -46.10 -20.01
N LEU A 790 19.49 -45.37 -19.94
CA LEU A 790 19.57 -44.13 -19.18
C LEU A 790 18.83 -42.98 -19.87
N ASP A 791 18.86 -42.90 -21.20
CA ASP A 791 18.13 -41.91 -21.99
C ASP A 791 16.60 -42.10 -21.92
N ALA A 792 16.15 -43.32 -21.64
CA ALA A 792 14.73 -43.61 -21.40
C ALA A 792 14.23 -43.16 -20.01
N LEU A 793 15.12 -42.81 -19.07
CA LEU A 793 14.76 -42.34 -17.75
C LEU A 793 14.36 -40.85 -17.78
N PRO A 794 13.33 -40.43 -17.02
CA PRO A 794 12.93 -39.02 -16.92
C PRO A 794 13.89 -38.23 -16.02
N LEU A 795 15.15 -38.14 -16.43
CA LEU A 795 16.19 -37.41 -15.70
C LEU A 795 15.89 -35.90 -15.73
N PRO A 796 16.05 -35.18 -14.61
CA PRO A 796 15.93 -33.72 -14.58
C PRO A 796 17.06 -33.08 -15.41
N ASP A 797 16.87 -31.84 -15.87
CA ASP A 797 17.82 -31.12 -16.74
C ASP A 797 19.27 -31.11 -16.22
N ARG A 798 19.44 -31.02 -14.89
CA ARG A 798 20.75 -31.05 -14.23
C ARG A 798 21.50 -32.40 -14.33
N LEU A 799 20.81 -33.45 -14.77
CA LEU A 799 21.35 -34.81 -14.97
C LEU A 799 21.27 -35.24 -16.46
N ALA A 800 21.01 -34.31 -17.38
CA ALA A 800 20.79 -34.64 -18.79
C ALA A 800 22.01 -35.26 -19.49
N ARG A 801 23.23 -35.06 -18.98
CA ARG A 801 24.46 -35.62 -19.58
C ARG A 801 24.83 -36.99 -18.99
N VAL A 802 24.11 -37.50 -17.98
CA VAL A 802 24.39 -38.82 -17.39
C VAL A 802 24.47 -39.93 -18.45
N PRO A 803 23.53 -40.07 -19.42
CA PRO A 803 23.63 -41.14 -20.43
C PRO A 803 24.91 -41.04 -21.27
N ARG A 804 25.32 -39.82 -21.63
CA ARG A 804 26.54 -39.57 -22.39
C ARG A 804 27.78 -39.90 -21.56
N LEU A 805 27.91 -39.32 -20.38
CA LEU A 805 29.06 -39.53 -19.48
C LEU A 805 29.26 -41.01 -19.11
N ALA A 806 28.16 -41.75 -18.94
CA ALA A 806 28.16 -43.18 -18.66
C ALA A 806 28.45 -44.04 -19.89
N GLY A 807 28.26 -43.51 -21.10
CA GLY A 807 28.34 -44.26 -22.36
C GLY A 807 29.61 -44.02 -23.17
N THR A 808 30.52 -43.14 -22.74
CA THR A 808 31.71 -42.75 -23.52
C THR A 808 33.02 -43.33 -23.01
N HIS A 809 33.04 -44.13 -21.95
CA HIS A 809 34.30 -44.65 -21.37
C HIS A 809 35.03 -45.68 -22.25
N HIS A 810 34.38 -46.17 -23.31
CA HIS A 810 35.01 -46.99 -24.36
C HIS A 810 35.39 -46.20 -25.63
N GLU A 811 35.14 -44.89 -25.63
CA GLU A 811 35.65 -44.01 -26.68
C GLU A 811 37.16 -43.83 -26.56
N ARG A 812 37.82 -43.62 -27.69
CA ARG A 812 39.29 -43.58 -27.77
C ARG A 812 39.75 -42.27 -28.38
N MET A 813 40.90 -41.77 -27.93
CA MET A 813 41.45 -40.51 -28.44
C MET A 813 41.69 -40.54 -29.96
N ASP A 814 41.95 -41.72 -30.54
CA ASP A 814 42.18 -41.95 -31.96
C ASP A 814 40.91 -42.14 -32.82
N GLY A 815 39.69 -42.05 -32.25
CA GLY A 815 38.42 -42.20 -32.97
C GLY A 815 38.05 -43.66 -33.30
N LYS A 816 38.85 -44.64 -32.85
CA LYS A 816 38.56 -46.08 -33.05
C LYS A 816 37.80 -46.69 -31.88
N GLY A 817 37.20 -45.85 -31.04
CA GLY A 817 36.36 -46.24 -29.92
C GLY A 817 34.94 -46.59 -30.35
N TYR A 818 34.06 -46.78 -29.37
CA TYR A 818 32.63 -47.05 -29.60
C TYR A 818 31.83 -46.48 -28.41
N PRO A 819 30.53 -46.18 -28.59
CA PRO A 819 29.66 -46.54 -29.72
C PRO A 819 29.55 -45.47 -30.81
N HIS A 820 30.07 -44.26 -30.61
CA HIS A 820 29.98 -43.13 -31.54
C HIS A 820 31.23 -42.93 -32.39
N GLY A 821 32.39 -43.43 -31.96
CA GLY A 821 33.66 -43.23 -32.66
C GLY A 821 34.21 -41.81 -32.48
N LEU A 822 34.08 -41.26 -31.27
CA LEU A 822 34.49 -39.89 -30.94
C LEU A 822 36.01 -39.74 -30.99
N HIS A 823 36.50 -38.61 -31.48
CA HIS A 823 37.90 -38.24 -31.33
C HIS A 823 38.14 -37.57 -29.97
N GLY A 824 39.40 -37.51 -29.55
CA GLY A 824 39.79 -36.88 -28.29
C GLY A 824 39.25 -35.47 -28.09
N GLU A 825 39.15 -34.68 -29.17
CA GLU A 825 38.62 -33.31 -29.15
C GLU A 825 37.10 -33.22 -28.90
N ASP A 826 36.36 -34.29 -29.21
CA ASP A 826 34.91 -34.37 -29.00
C ASP A 826 34.54 -34.82 -27.57
N MET A 827 35.53 -35.31 -26.82
CA MET A 827 35.38 -35.76 -25.43
C MET A 827 35.82 -34.69 -24.43
N SER A 828 34.94 -34.43 -23.46
CA SER A 828 35.20 -33.63 -22.27
C SER A 828 36.16 -34.33 -21.29
N ILE A 829 36.76 -33.55 -20.39
CA ILE A 829 37.69 -34.05 -19.38
C ILE A 829 37.06 -35.16 -18.50
N PRO A 830 35.81 -35.05 -18.00
CA PRO A 830 35.17 -36.13 -17.24
C PRO A 830 35.04 -37.45 -18.02
N GLU A 831 34.72 -37.40 -19.31
CA GLU A 831 34.62 -38.59 -20.17
C GLU A 831 35.98 -39.30 -20.30
N ARG A 832 37.06 -38.51 -20.47
CA ARG A 832 38.44 -39.03 -20.51
C ARG A 832 38.91 -39.59 -19.17
N ILE A 833 38.49 -38.97 -18.05
CA ILE A 833 38.76 -39.46 -16.69
C ILE A 833 38.08 -40.81 -16.47
N MET A 834 36.83 -40.96 -16.91
CA MET A 834 36.08 -42.22 -16.75
C MET A 834 36.81 -43.39 -17.42
N ALA A 835 37.26 -43.21 -18.66
CA ALA A 835 38.00 -44.23 -19.39
C ALA A 835 39.29 -44.66 -18.67
N VAL A 836 40.07 -43.69 -18.16
CA VAL A 836 41.30 -43.99 -17.40
C VAL A 836 41.01 -44.72 -16.09
N ALA A 837 39.97 -44.31 -15.37
CA ALA A 837 39.56 -44.94 -14.12
C ALA A 837 39.09 -46.38 -14.35
N ASP A 838 38.20 -46.60 -15.31
CA ASP A 838 37.67 -47.92 -15.68
C ASP A 838 38.79 -48.89 -16.10
N ILE A 839 39.66 -48.47 -17.01
CA ILE A 839 40.78 -49.29 -17.49
C ILE A 839 41.75 -49.67 -16.36
N TYR A 840 42.10 -48.73 -15.48
CA TYR A 840 42.99 -49.03 -14.37
C TYR A 840 42.35 -50.02 -13.38
N GLU A 841 41.08 -49.80 -13.05
CA GLU A 841 40.33 -50.71 -12.18
C GLU A 841 40.31 -52.11 -12.78
N ALA A 842 39.93 -52.25 -14.06
CA ALA A 842 39.85 -53.53 -14.75
C ALA A 842 41.21 -54.26 -14.90
N LEU A 843 42.33 -53.52 -14.99
CA LEU A 843 43.67 -54.12 -15.05
C LEU A 843 44.17 -54.63 -13.69
N THR A 844 43.75 -53.97 -12.60
CA THR A 844 44.21 -54.24 -11.23
C THR A 844 43.25 -55.12 -10.43
N ALA A 845 41.99 -55.19 -10.83
CA ALA A 845 40.99 -56.06 -10.22
C ALA A 845 41.40 -57.53 -10.31
N VAL A 846 41.07 -58.28 -9.26
CA VAL A 846 41.13 -59.75 -9.24
C VAL A 846 39.73 -60.25 -9.63
N ASP A 847 39.29 -59.86 -10.82
CA ASP A 847 37.95 -60.11 -11.32
C ASP A 847 37.80 -61.57 -11.77
N ARG A 848 38.79 -62.15 -12.47
CA ARG A 848 38.64 -63.48 -13.09
C ARG A 848 39.39 -64.60 -12.35
N PRO A 849 38.78 -65.77 -12.04
CA PRO A 849 39.41 -66.90 -11.32
C PRO A 849 40.66 -67.45 -12.00
N TYR A 850 40.78 -67.20 -13.31
CA TYR A 850 41.85 -67.70 -14.16
C TYR A 850 42.97 -66.65 -14.40
N LYS A 851 42.81 -65.41 -13.92
CA LYS A 851 43.74 -64.30 -14.18
C LYS A 851 44.11 -63.63 -12.87
N GLN A 852 45.40 -63.64 -12.52
CA GLN A 852 45.87 -62.87 -11.37
C GLN A 852 45.84 -61.38 -11.71
N GLY A 853 45.31 -60.55 -10.80
CA GLY A 853 45.33 -59.09 -10.94
C GLY A 853 46.76 -58.59 -11.10
N LYS A 854 46.97 -57.63 -12.01
CA LYS A 854 48.32 -57.20 -12.38
C LYS A 854 48.97 -56.38 -11.25
N PRO A 855 50.29 -56.45 -11.07
CA PRO A 855 51.04 -55.51 -10.25
C PRO A 855 50.93 -54.07 -10.78
N LEU A 856 51.13 -53.08 -9.92
CA LEU A 856 51.05 -51.66 -10.28
C LEU A 856 51.98 -51.29 -11.44
N SER A 857 53.22 -51.77 -11.42
CA SER A 857 54.18 -51.46 -12.48
C SER A 857 53.74 -51.97 -13.85
N GLU A 858 53.11 -53.16 -13.89
CA GLU A 858 52.61 -53.76 -15.12
C GLU A 858 51.35 -53.04 -15.63
N ALA A 859 50.40 -52.75 -14.74
CA ALA A 859 49.18 -52.03 -15.08
C ALA A 859 49.50 -50.64 -15.68
N LEU A 860 50.39 -49.87 -15.04
CA LEU A 860 50.81 -48.56 -15.54
C LEU A 860 51.61 -48.64 -16.83
N ALA A 861 52.44 -49.69 -17.04
CA ALA A 861 53.16 -49.89 -18.29
C ALA A 861 52.23 -50.22 -19.47
N ILE A 862 51.13 -50.94 -19.20
CA ILE A 862 50.08 -51.17 -20.21
C ILE A 862 49.38 -49.85 -20.53
N MET A 863 48.97 -49.09 -19.50
CA MET A 863 48.30 -47.80 -19.69
C MET A 863 49.18 -46.75 -20.39
N ASP A 864 50.50 -46.69 -20.12
CA ASP A 864 51.42 -45.82 -20.85
C ASP A 864 51.44 -46.15 -22.34
N ARG A 865 51.45 -47.44 -22.70
CA ARG A 865 51.35 -47.87 -24.10
C ARG A 865 50.00 -47.48 -24.71
N MET A 866 48.92 -47.61 -23.95
CA MET A 866 47.57 -47.20 -24.36
C MET A 866 47.50 -45.69 -24.59
N ALA A 867 48.10 -44.89 -23.72
CA ALA A 867 48.19 -43.44 -23.88
C ALA A 867 48.99 -43.06 -25.14
N ARG A 868 50.17 -43.67 -25.34
CA ARG A 868 51.03 -43.42 -26.52
C ARG A 868 50.40 -43.83 -27.85
N THR A 869 49.50 -44.82 -27.82
CA THR A 869 48.77 -45.29 -29.02
C THR A 869 47.43 -44.58 -29.23
N GLY A 870 47.10 -43.58 -28.40
CA GLY A 870 45.86 -42.82 -28.51
C GLY A 870 44.61 -43.60 -28.07
N HIS A 871 44.76 -44.64 -27.25
CA HIS A 871 43.62 -45.36 -26.67
C HIS A 871 43.02 -44.59 -25.50
N ILE A 872 43.85 -44.01 -24.63
CA ILE A 872 43.43 -43.15 -23.50
C ILE A 872 44.10 -41.78 -23.59
N ASP A 873 43.57 -40.79 -22.87
CA ASP A 873 44.14 -39.44 -22.83
C ASP A 873 45.48 -39.42 -22.07
N GLN A 874 46.52 -38.90 -22.74
CA GLN A 874 47.88 -38.84 -22.18
C GLN A 874 47.98 -37.87 -21.00
N ALA A 875 47.27 -36.74 -21.03
CA ALA A 875 47.32 -35.75 -19.95
C ALA A 875 46.62 -36.27 -18.69
N VAL A 876 45.48 -36.95 -18.84
CA VAL A 876 44.77 -37.59 -17.72
C VAL A 876 45.59 -38.73 -17.12
N PHE A 877 46.21 -39.57 -17.96
CA PHE A 877 47.12 -40.63 -17.48
C PHE A 877 48.33 -40.06 -16.73
N GLN A 878 48.94 -38.99 -17.24
CA GLN A 878 50.04 -38.32 -16.55
C GLN A 878 49.59 -37.72 -15.21
N LEU A 879 48.43 -37.07 -15.16
CA LEU A 879 47.84 -36.57 -13.93
C LEU A 879 47.59 -37.70 -12.92
N PHE A 880 47.08 -38.85 -13.39
CA PHE A 880 46.84 -40.04 -12.56
C PHE A 880 48.11 -40.55 -11.87
N VAL A 881 49.23 -40.56 -12.60
CA VAL A 881 50.53 -40.97 -12.05
C VAL A 881 51.12 -39.87 -11.15
N SER A 882 51.15 -38.61 -11.58
CA SER A 882 51.83 -37.51 -10.86
C SER A 882 51.13 -37.13 -9.56
N SER A 883 49.80 -37.31 -9.48
CA SER A 883 49.01 -37.07 -8.27
C SER A 883 49.15 -38.19 -7.22
N GLY A 884 49.76 -39.33 -7.59
CA GLY A 884 49.88 -40.51 -6.73
C GLY A 884 48.55 -41.23 -6.46
N ILE A 885 47.47 -40.90 -7.18
CA ILE A 885 46.15 -41.51 -6.99
C ILE A 885 46.20 -43.02 -7.18
N TYR A 886 46.92 -43.50 -8.20
CA TYR A 886 47.07 -44.94 -8.47
C TYR A 886 47.54 -45.72 -7.23
N ARG A 887 48.46 -45.13 -6.45
CA ARG A 887 49.03 -45.71 -5.24
C ARG A 887 48.06 -45.63 -4.07
N ARG A 888 47.44 -44.47 -3.85
CA ARG A 888 46.45 -44.28 -2.76
C ARG A 888 45.28 -45.24 -2.92
N TYR A 889 44.75 -45.37 -4.14
CA TYR A 889 43.72 -46.34 -4.47
C TYR A 889 44.20 -47.78 -4.21
N ALA A 890 45.43 -48.11 -4.62
CA ALA A 890 45.99 -49.44 -4.44
C ALA A 890 46.14 -49.83 -2.95
N GLU A 891 46.58 -48.90 -2.10
CA GLU A 891 46.72 -49.11 -0.66
C GLU A 891 45.37 -49.38 0.04
N GLU A 892 44.28 -48.83 -0.48
CA GLU A 892 42.93 -48.99 0.06
C GLU A 892 42.22 -50.24 -0.46
N HIS A 893 42.46 -50.65 -1.72
CA HIS A 893 41.62 -51.61 -2.43
C HIS A 893 42.33 -52.84 -3.01
N LEU A 894 43.65 -52.84 -3.15
CA LEU A 894 44.39 -53.96 -3.74
C LEU A 894 45.10 -54.83 -2.70
N SER A 895 45.44 -56.06 -3.08
CA SER A 895 46.21 -56.94 -2.21
C SER A 895 47.66 -56.42 -2.06
N PRO A 896 48.30 -56.56 -0.88
CA PRO A 896 49.69 -56.14 -0.68
C PRO A 896 50.68 -56.77 -1.68
N SER A 897 50.37 -57.95 -2.22
CA SER A 897 51.18 -58.62 -3.24
C SER A 897 51.17 -57.94 -4.61
N GLN A 898 50.18 -57.10 -4.91
CA GLN A 898 50.08 -56.35 -6.17
C GLN A 898 50.78 -54.98 -6.11
N ILE A 899 51.14 -54.50 -4.91
CA ILE A 899 51.71 -53.18 -4.69
C ILE A 899 53.24 -53.27 -4.78
N ASP A 900 53.75 -53.25 -6.01
CA ASP A 900 55.18 -53.25 -6.30
C ASP A 900 55.75 -51.83 -6.48
N ALA A 901 57.08 -51.70 -6.45
CA ALA A 901 57.75 -50.40 -6.56
C ALA A 901 57.66 -49.85 -7.99
N VAL A 902 57.00 -48.71 -8.15
CA VAL A 902 56.80 -48.03 -9.43
C VAL A 902 57.78 -46.87 -9.60
N ASN A 903 58.50 -46.81 -10.72
CA ASN A 903 59.31 -45.66 -11.10
C ASN A 903 58.52 -44.70 -12.00
N GLU A 904 57.88 -43.71 -11.38
CA GLU A 904 57.00 -42.74 -12.05
C GLU A 904 57.68 -41.93 -13.18
N SER A 905 58.99 -41.71 -13.08
CA SER A 905 59.75 -40.95 -14.11
C SER A 905 59.75 -41.61 -15.49
N LEU A 906 59.40 -42.90 -15.59
CA LEU A 906 59.26 -43.61 -16.85
C LEU A 906 58.02 -43.19 -17.63
N PHE A 907 56.96 -42.75 -16.94
CA PHE A 907 55.66 -42.39 -17.52
C PHE A 907 55.51 -40.89 -17.79
N MET A 908 56.41 -40.07 -17.24
CA MET A 908 56.43 -38.61 -17.42
C MET A 908 57.22 -38.15 -18.65
N LYS A 909 57.71 -39.09 -19.48
CA LYS A 909 58.43 -38.78 -20.72
C LYS A 909 57.43 -38.56 -21.86
N PRO A 910 57.60 -37.51 -22.68
CA PRO A 910 56.66 -37.18 -23.75
C PRO A 910 56.45 -38.34 -24.73
#